data_AF-A0A672HCZ2-F1
#
_entry.id   AF-A0A672HCZ2-F1
#
_cell.length_a   1.000
_cell.length_b   1.000
_cell.length_c   1.000
_cell.angle_alpha   90.00
_cell.angle_beta   90.00
_cell.angle_gamma   90.00
#
_symmetry.space_group_name_H-M   'P 1'
#
loop_
_entity.id
_entity.type
_entity.pdbx_description
1 polymer ?
#
loop_
_entity_poly.entity_id
_entity_poly.type
_entity_poly.pdbx_seq_one_letter_code
_entity_poly.pdbx_strand_id
1 'polypeptide(L)'
;MASRKRPRSESSEDSSDPSTSSQTSSDPDRMSVKSDWSKMDPPTFSIDGSQTSSGPDHMSVKSDWSKMDPPTFSIDGSQTSSGPEHMSLRSDWSKMDPPTFGIDGSQSTSGPKRMSTRSNWSKMDPPTFGIVGELPLNDEPRRKKFRTTMEKEKHAEKVEGDSNLSKVKQRFKRTMQKNSMMVFEGDEDQKSPLNSIYTQLHITAGGSEAPRAEHESKQLRAQLNKTKLVNDEFSVNLSDIFKCSPGQEKYRTVLTKGVAGIGKSFSVKKFTLDWATEEANQDVDFVFSFAFRELNLCSGEKSLLELLTEFHLDLLGLTAPADYLNTKTIVILDGLDESRLPLVFKDNQVVTSVHQKTSVGNLVVNLIKGHLLPDANLWITSRPTAADMIPVEHVGLMTEIRGFNDSQIKEYFQRQFAQDLDLATRITSHIQSSESLHFMCQIPIFCWISALLFQEVFGDEEPEIPQTLTETMAHFLSTQTRRKMKKSGGMPVKTEENFLTLHREFLLKLGKVAFQQLLKNSLIFYEKDLEDCGIDMKAASVCSEFFSTVLVEEKIIYQKKVFFFVHLTVQEFFAALYVFDSFLNNNITELEDFLQMKDKEHTLLDLLKTIVDRVLGKAYGHMDFFMRFLLGLLVEANRRVLRGFLKTSGLSQDTEKKILTHLKSIRRKKISPDGCINLFQTMVEMRDHKVKDEIEEYLKVPDRSGKELTPLHCSALAYMLQVSKNDLEVLDLKSYRTSEEGRRRLIPAVRRSRKALLASCGVTAQWVEHLAFGLRFPHSPLRDLDLSNNDLRDSGVQELCKGLESQYCRLERLSLSGCMVTKEGCGHLVSALRSNPTHLKVLDLSYNNPEESGINQLQEIKNDPELKLRYDHGSIEWIKPGFKKYACDVTLDPNTVSKNLLLSEGNRRVSWAVEQQTKAERQRPEVCLSQQSLKERCYLEVDLLESCSVILAYRSVMEKRGERELVIDDESWWFTVDDGRGYVQHGKNKVEVESHNWRSRRLGVYLDREAGVLSFYRVSSDSLTCLRTFTETFRDALQPAVQLHPHSSITFISPV
;
A
#
# COMPACT_ATOMS: atom_id res chain seq x y z
N MET A 1 25.48 -14.00 63.48
CA MET A 1 25.02 -14.56 64.77
C MET A 1 24.72 -16.04 64.57
N ALA A 2 25.28 -16.89 65.44
CA ALA A 2 24.90 -18.26 65.85
C ALA A 2 23.81 -19.01 65.02
N SER A 3 23.91 -20.30 64.66
CA SER A 3 24.65 -21.42 65.25
C SER A 3 24.70 -22.67 64.33
N ARG A 4 25.72 -23.49 64.60
CA ARG A 4 26.11 -24.81 64.07
C ARG A 4 25.02 -25.90 64.11
N LYS A 5 25.13 -26.89 63.20
CA LYS A 5 25.50 -28.30 63.50
C LYS A 5 25.84 -29.12 62.23
N ARG A 6 27.12 -29.51 62.14
CA ARG A 6 27.68 -30.75 61.52
C ARG A 6 27.50 -31.92 62.53
N PRO A 7 27.84 -33.22 62.30
CA PRO A 7 29.02 -33.72 61.55
C PRO A 7 28.91 -35.11 60.84
N ARG A 8 29.79 -35.40 59.85
CA ARG A 8 30.95 -36.37 59.82
C ARG A 8 30.56 -37.82 59.44
N SER A 9 31.09 -38.46 58.40
CA SER A 9 32.46 -38.74 57.90
C SER A 9 33.15 -39.92 58.57
N GLU A 10 33.75 -40.82 57.77
CA GLU A 10 35.03 -41.55 57.94
C GLU A 10 35.16 -42.46 56.68
N SER A 11 36.14 -42.27 55.77
CA SER A 11 37.59 -42.59 55.82
C SER A 11 37.84 -44.12 55.75
N SER A 12 38.86 -44.69 55.10
CA SER A 12 40.23 -44.25 54.85
C SER A 12 40.97 -45.28 53.94
N GLU A 13 42.16 -44.87 53.44
CA GLU A 13 43.39 -45.68 53.22
C GLU A 13 43.45 -46.75 52.12
N ASP A 14 44.59 -47.10 51.51
CA ASP A 14 45.88 -46.45 51.19
C ASP A 14 46.68 -47.44 50.30
N SER A 15 47.78 -46.96 49.71
CA SER A 15 48.87 -47.61 48.93
C SER A 15 49.44 -48.97 49.46
N SER A 16 50.21 -49.83 48.77
CA SER A 16 51.32 -49.70 47.79
C SER A 16 51.78 -51.08 47.20
N ASP A 17 52.43 -51.04 46.01
CA ASP A 17 53.35 -51.95 45.22
C ASP A 17 53.87 -53.32 45.76
N PRO A 18 54.37 -54.32 44.94
CA PRO A 18 55.37 -54.14 43.84
C PRO A 18 55.48 -55.17 42.66
N SER A 19 56.31 -54.81 41.66
CA SER A 19 57.24 -55.62 40.82
C SER A 19 56.79 -56.71 39.80
N THR A 20 57.17 -56.44 38.53
CA THR A 20 57.71 -57.33 37.46
C THR A 20 57.08 -58.70 37.17
N SER A 21 56.51 -58.89 35.97
CA SER A 21 56.95 -59.92 35.01
C SER A 21 56.28 -59.75 33.64
N SER A 22 57.07 -59.99 32.61
CA SER A 22 56.69 -60.08 31.20
C SER A 22 55.64 -61.16 30.95
N GLN A 23 54.56 -60.86 30.23
CA GLN A 23 53.89 -61.78 29.32
C GLN A 23 52.78 -61.09 28.49
N THR A 24 52.98 -61.13 27.17
CA THR A 24 51.95 -61.18 26.11
C THR A 24 50.69 -60.32 26.31
N SER A 25 50.71 -59.08 25.84
CA SER A 25 49.46 -58.35 25.58
C SER A 25 49.04 -58.59 24.14
N SER A 26 48.01 -59.41 23.98
CA SER A 26 47.06 -59.29 22.87
C SER A 26 46.68 -57.82 22.68
N ASP A 27 46.71 -57.33 21.44
CA ASP A 27 46.21 -56.00 21.10
C ASP A 27 44.77 -55.81 21.63
N PRO A 28 44.42 -54.63 22.16
CA PRO A 28 43.09 -54.40 22.71
C PRO A 28 42.04 -54.27 21.61
N ASP A 29 41.02 -55.13 21.61
CA ASP A 29 39.88 -55.13 20.68
C ASP A 29 39.07 -53.81 20.64
N ARG A 30 39.26 -52.92 21.63
CA ARG A 30 38.55 -51.64 21.76
C ARG A 30 39.45 -50.51 22.23
N MET A 31 39.48 -49.43 21.45
CA MET A 31 40.20 -48.19 21.79
C MET A 31 39.21 -47.03 21.99
N SER A 32 39.30 -46.35 23.13
CA SER A 32 38.51 -45.15 23.44
C SER A 32 39.35 -44.02 24.01
N VAL A 33 39.26 -42.81 23.43
CA VAL A 33 39.99 -41.62 23.89
C VAL A 33 39.00 -40.51 24.26
N LYS A 34 39.15 -39.95 25.47
CA LYS A 34 38.47 -38.74 25.95
C LYS A 34 39.54 -37.68 26.23
N SER A 35 39.42 -36.49 25.63
CA SER A 35 40.38 -35.39 25.87
C SER A 35 39.66 -34.09 26.17
N ASP A 36 39.79 -33.63 27.41
CA ASP A 36 39.01 -32.50 27.92
C ASP A 36 39.85 -31.24 28.25
N TRP A 37 41.19 -31.23 28.05
CA TRP A 37 41.98 -29.98 27.99
C TRP A 37 43.39 -30.16 27.38
N SER A 38 43.85 -29.12 26.66
CA SER A 38 45.23 -28.78 26.26
C SER A 38 46.10 -29.80 25.48
N LYS A 39 45.95 -29.85 24.15
CA LYS A 39 47.05 -30.06 23.16
C LYS A 39 46.65 -29.40 21.83
N MET A 40 47.45 -28.48 21.31
CA MET A 40 47.15 -27.75 20.06
C MET A 40 47.07 -28.68 18.84
N ASP A 41 47.78 -29.81 18.84
CA ASP A 41 47.82 -30.71 17.69
C ASP A 41 46.93 -31.95 17.87
N PRO A 42 46.21 -32.42 16.83
CA PRO A 42 45.53 -33.71 16.83
C PRO A 42 46.51 -34.89 16.77
N PRO A 43 46.16 -36.05 17.37
CA PRO A 43 46.94 -37.27 17.20
C PRO A 43 46.86 -37.73 15.74
N THR A 44 48.01 -37.96 15.12
CA THR A 44 48.15 -38.68 13.84
C THR A 44 48.18 -40.18 14.10
N PHE A 45 47.33 -40.92 13.37
CA PHE A 45 47.33 -42.38 13.42
C PHE A 45 47.97 -42.92 12.15
N SER A 46 49.16 -43.51 12.30
CA SER A 46 49.90 -44.19 11.24
C SER A 46 50.09 -45.66 11.62
N ILE A 47 49.73 -46.58 10.72
CA ILE A 47 50.01 -48.01 10.87
C ILE A 47 51.22 -48.34 9.99
N ASP A 48 52.38 -48.56 10.59
CA ASP A 48 53.58 -49.02 9.87
C ASP A 48 53.54 -50.54 9.71
N GLY A 49 53.40 -50.99 8.46
CA GLY A 49 53.38 -52.41 8.12
C GLY A 49 54.74 -53.06 8.28
N SER A 50 54.98 -53.72 9.41
CA SER A 50 56.05 -54.73 9.50
C SER A 50 55.68 -56.05 10.17
N GLN A 51 54.48 -56.21 10.76
CA GLN A 51 53.96 -57.52 11.16
C GLN A 51 52.45 -57.63 10.94
N THR A 52 51.99 -58.83 10.56
CA THR A 52 50.59 -59.17 10.34
C THR A 52 49.82 -59.11 11.67
N SER A 53 49.23 -57.95 11.99
CA SER A 53 48.22 -57.83 13.04
C SER A 53 46.96 -57.18 12.47
N SER A 54 45.80 -57.78 12.78
CA SER A 54 44.48 -57.21 12.53
C SER A 54 44.32 -55.96 13.41
N GLY A 55 44.03 -54.81 12.81
CA GLY A 55 43.74 -53.58 13.56
C GLY A 55 42.50 -53.75 14.48
N PRO A 56 42.32 -52.88 15.49
CA PRO A 56 41.25 -53.03 16.48
C PRO A 56 39.85 -52.89 15.86
N ASP A 57 38.92 -53.77 16.21
CA ASP A 57 37.57 -53.84 15.62
C ASP A 57 36.70 -52.60 15.87
N HIS A 58 36.94 -51.89 16.99
CA HIS A 58 36.11 -50.78 17.44
C HIS A 58 36.90 -49.59 17.97
N MET A 59 36.68 -48.40 17.39
CA MET A 59 37.25 -47.13 17.86
C MET A 59 36.19 -46.07 18.23
N SER A 60 36.40 -45.38 19.36
CA SER A 60 35.55 -44.26 19.81
C SER A 60 36.35 -43.05 20.31
N VAL A 61 35.94 -41.83 19.92
CA VAL A 61 36.56 -40.58 20.37
C VAL A 61 35.48 -39.59 20.81
N LYS A 62 35.65 -39.01 22.01
CA LYS A 62 34.80 -37.95 22.57
C LYS A 62 35.66 -36.75 22.97
N SER A 63 35.31 -35.54 22.52
CA SER A 63 35.98 -34.30 22.93
C SER A 63 34.96 -33.16 23.01
N ASP A 64 34.98 -32.47 24.15
CA ASP A 64 33.92 -31.54 24.50
C ASP A 64 34.37 -30.05 24.40
N TRP A 65 35.65 -29.70 24.10
CA TRP A 65 36.04 -28.27 24.01
C TRP A 65 37.24 -27.78 23.17
N SER A 66 37.78 -28.49 22.18
CA SER A 66 38.80 -27.87 21.29
C SER A 66 39.02 -28.59 19.95
N LYS A 67 38.89 -27.87 18.82
CA LYS A 67 39.77 -27.90 17.61
C LYS A 67 39.11 -27.27 16.37
N MET A 68 39.88 -26.44 15.64
CA MET A 68 39.53 -26.02 14.26
C MET A 68 39.79 -27.13 13.24
N ASP A 69 40.78 -28.00 13.47
CA ASP A 69 41.20 -29.05 12.52
C ASP A 69 40.87 -30.48 12.99
N PRO A 70 40.36 -31.36 12.10
CA PRO A 70 40.08 -32.76 12.42
C PRO A 70 41.33 -33.66 12.43
N PRO A 71 41.32 -34.83 13.12
CA PRO A 71 42.43 -35.79 13.07
C PRO A 71 42.57 -36.46 11.70
N THR A 72 43.82 -36.73 11.29
CA THR A 72 44.22 -37.41 10.05
C THR A 72 44.57 -38.88 10.29
N PHE A 73 44.14 -39.74 9.36
CA PHE A 73 44.44 -41.17 9.34
C PHE A 73 45.21 -41.51 8.05
N SER A 74 46.39 -42.10 8.19
CA SER A 74 47.24 -42.52 7.08
C SER A 74 47.61 -44.00 7.23
N ILE A 75 47.48 -44.76 6.14
CA ILE A 75 47.93 -46.16 6.07
C ILE A 75 49.06 -46.23 5.04
N ASP A 76 50.28 -46.51 5.49
CA ASP A 76 51.44 -46.74 4.62
C ASP A 76 51.75 -48.23 4.59
N GLY A 77 51.46 -48.88 3.46
CA GLY A 77 51.78 -50.31 3.30
C GLY A 77 51.35 -50.89 1.95
N SER A 78 52.27 -51.62 1.30
CA SER A 78 52.13 -52.19 -0.03
C SER A 78 51.42 -53.57 -0.08
N GLN A 79 50.59 -53.92 0.90
CA GLN A 79 49.82 -55.18 0.94
C GLN A 79 48.44 -54.95 1.60
N THR A 80 47.42 -55.69 1.13
CA THR A 80 46.00 -55.54 1.48
C THR A 80 45.73 -55.70 2.99
N SER A 81 45.47 -54.61 3.70
CA SER A 81 44.94 -54.62 5.07
C SER A 81 43.50 -54.09 5.10
N SER A 82 42.62 -54.76 5.85
CA SER A 82 41.24 -54.33 6.08
C SER A 82 41.21 -53.30 7.21
N GLY A 83 40.65 -52.11 6.96
CA GLY A 83 40.41 -51.11 8.00
C GLY A 83 39.39 -51.57 9.06
N PRO A 84 39.27 -50.85 10.20
CA PRO A 84 38.42 -51.26 11.33
C PRO A 84 36.94 -51.35 10.95
N GLU A 85 36.20 -52.34 11.47
CA GLU A 85 34.81 -52.59 11.07
C GLU A 85 33.84 -51.50 11.56
N HIS A 86 34.11 -50.86 12.70
CA HIS A 86 33.21 -49.91 13.34
C HIS A 86 33.89 -48.70 13.98
N MET A 87 33.48 -47.48 13.58
CA MET A 87 33.94 -46.22 14.19
C MET A 87 32.80 -45.32 14.67
N SER A 88 32.96 -44.72 15.87
CA SER A 88 32.04 -43.74 16.43
C SER A 88 32.72 -42.45 16.91
N LEU A 89 32.14 -41.30 16.57
CA LEU A 89 32.64 -39.99 16.97
C LEU A 89 31.50 -39.13 17.57
N ARG A 90 31.72 -38.55 18.75
CA ARG A 90 30.79 -37.61 19.41
C ARG A 90 31.51 -36.31 19.78
N SER A 91 30.91 -35.17 19.45
CA SER A 91 31.35 -33.85 19.88
C SER A 91 30.15 -32.93 20.01
N ASP A 92 30.16 -32.09 21.05
CA ASP A 92 29.00 -31.28 21.45
C ASP A 92 29.04 -29.84 20.87
N TRP A 93 30.12 -29.42 20.18
CA TRP A 93 30.22 -28.19 19.37
C TRP A 93 30.93 -28.42 18.01
N SER A 94 30.52 -27.69 16.97
CA SER A 94 30.78 -27.96 15.54
C SER A 94 32.26 -27.97 15.10
N LYS A 95 32.64 -28.91 14.23
CA LYS A 95 33.84 -28.82 13.37
C LYS A 95 33.48 -28.06 12.08
N MET A 96 34.32 -27.13 11.63
CA MET A 96 34.15 -26.49 10.31
C MET A 96 34.48 -27.47 9.17
N ASP A 97 35.47 -28.37 9.36
CA ASP A 97 35.90 -29.32 8.32
C ASP A 97 35.75 -30.80 8.73
N PRO A 98 35.38 -31.69 7.79
CA PRO A 98 35.33 -33.14 8.03
C PRO A 98 36.74 -33.78 8.08
N PRO A 99 36.94 -34.89 8.84
CA PRO A 99 38.22 -35.62 8.85
C PRO A 99 38.57 -36.19 7.48
N THR A 100 39.86 -36.13 7.14
CA THR A 100 40.44 -36.64 5.89
C THR A 100 41.11 -38.01 6.09
N PHE A 101 40.96 -38.88 5.10
CA PHE A 101 41.57 -40.22 5.07
C PHE A 101 42.51 -40.30 3.85
N GLY A 102 43.81 -40.48 4.10
CA GLY A 102 44.83 -40.63 3.05
C GLY A 102 45.19 -42.11 2.87
N ILE A 103 45.18 -42.60 1.63
CA ILE A 103 45.71 -43.91 1.24
C ILE A 103 46.75 -43.64 0.16
N ASP A 104 48.03 -43.87 0.47
CA ASP A 104 49.10 -43.83 -0.54
C ASP A 104 49.26 -45.24 -1.13
N GLY A 105 48.63 -45.46 -2.29
CA GLY A 105 48.72 -46.72 -3.02
C GLY A 105 47.74 -46.83 -4.17
N SER A 106 48.20 -47.32 -5.32
CA SER A 106 47.47 -47.29 -6.59
C SER A 106 46.46 -48.43 -6.81
N GLN A 107 45.88 -49.05 -5.77
CA GLN A 107 44.82 -50.06 -5.94
C GLN A 107 43.72 -50.01 -4.87
N SER A 108 42.49 -50.35 -5.28
CA SER A 108 41.24 -50.23 -4.53
C SER A 108 41.17 -51.14 -3.31
N THR A 109 41.09 -50.55 -2.11
CA THR A 109 40.67 -51.24 -0.87
C THR A 109 39.46 -50.52 -0.25
N SER A 110 38.57 -51.30 0.38
CA SER A 110 37.28 -50.84 0.91
C SER A 110 37.45 -50.10 2.24
N GLY A 111 36.89 -48.89 2.35
CA GLY A 111 36.76 -48.17 3.61
C GLY A 111 35.87 -48.90 4.65
N PRO A 112 35.79 -48.39 5.90
CA PRO A 112 35.10 -49.06 7.01
C PRO A 112 33.61 -49.31 6.72
N LYS A 113 33.09 -50.49 7.07
CA LYS A 113 31.73 -50.93 6.71
C LYS A 113 30.62 -50.13 7.40
N ARG A 114 30.84 -49.60 8.61
CA ARG A 114 29.84 -48.77 9.34
C ARG A 114 30.48 -47.64 10.14
N MET A 115 30.05 -46.41 9.89
CA MET A 115 30.46 -45.20 10.62
C MET A 115 29.25 -44.49 11.24
N SER A 116 29.39 -44.03 12.49
CA SER A 116 28.36 -43.26 13.20
C SER A 116 28.95 -41.95 13.74
N THR A 117 28.44 -40.81 13.28
CA THR A 117 28.73 -39.48 13.84
C THR A 117 27.48 -38.88 14.44
N ARG A 118 27.50 -38.47 15.72
CA ARG A 118 26.42 -37.69 16.34
C ARG A 118 26.94 -36.30 16.70
N SER A 119 26.29 -35.27 16.16
CA SER A 119 26.40 -33.87 16.58
C SER A 119 25.00 -33.34 16.87
N ASN A 120 24.86 -32.44 17.83
CA ASN A 120 23.56 -31.89 18.22
C ASN A 120 23.11 -30.67 17.37
N TRP A 121 23.90 -30.26 16.36
CA TRP A 121 23.57 -29.27 15.31
C TRP A 121 24.04 -29.76 13.93
N SER A 122 23.34 -29.37 12.85
CA SER A 122 23.50 -29.90 11.47
C SER A 122 24.81 -29.48 10.79
N LYS A 123 25.51 -30.41 10.13
CA LYS A 123 26.76 -30.17 9.36
C LYS A 123 26.52 -29.36 8.08
N MET A 124 27.43 -28.45 7.71
CA MET A 124 27.39 -27.72 6.43
C MET A 124 27.86 -28.55 5.22
N ASP A 125 28.76 -29.54 5.38
CA ASP A 125 29.27 -30.35 4.26
C ASP A 125 29.49 -31.86 4.60
N PRO A 126 29.37 -32.79 3.62
CA PRO A 126 29.69 -34.21 3.78
C PRO A 126 31.19 -34.52 3.62
N PRO A 127 31.73 -35.61 4.21
CA PRO A 127 33.16 -35.96 4.10
C PRO A 127 33.58 -36.38 2.69
N THR A 128 34.79 -35.97 2.27
CA THR A 128 35.41 -36.27 0.97
C THR A 128 36.49 -37.34 1.07
N PHE A 129 36.54 -38.25 0.08
CA PHE A 129 37.60 -39.23 -0.13
C PHE A 129 38.41 -38.84 -1.37
N GLY A 130 39.75 -38.69 -1.28
CA GLY A 130 40.57 -38.29 -2.42
C GLY A 130 42.04 -38.67 -2.30
N ILE A 131 42.65 -39.08 -3.43
CA ILE A 131 44.08 -39.35 -3.62
C ILE A 131 44.77 -38.02 -3.96
N VAL A 132 45.91 -37.70 -3.32
CA VAL A 132 46.58 -36.39 -3.43
C VAL A 132 47.57 -36.37 -4.60
N GLY A 133 47.52 -35.32 -5.44
CA GLY A 133 48.51 -35.02 -6.48
C GLY A 133 48.27 -33.69 -7.21
N GLU A 134 49.12 -32.70 -6.90
CA GLU A 134 49.47 -31.39 -7.51
C GLU A 134 48.44 -30.51 -8.29
N LEU A 135 48.40 -29.23 -7.88
CA LEU A 135 47.66 -28.09 -8.45
C LEU A 135 48.34 -27.47 -9.69
N PRO A 136 47.55 -26.89 -10.61
CA PRO A 136 47.73 -25.46 -10.87
C PRO A 136 46.42 -24.65 -10.95
N LEU A 137 46.58 -23.34 -10.68
CA LEU A 137 45.61 -22.25 -10.65
C LEU A 137 44.72 -22.16 -11.92
N ASN A 138 43.41 -22.30 -11.74
CA ASN A 138 42.33 -21.53 -12.36
C ASN A 138 40.96 -22.10 -11.93
N ASP A 139 40.10 -21.23 -11.38
CA ASP A 139 38.79 -21.58 -10.84
C ASP A 139 37.78 -22.00 -11.92
N GLU A 140 37.44 -23.29 -11.97
CA GLU A 140 36.13 -23.82 -12.42
C GLU A 140 35.90 -25.24 -11.85
N PRO A 141 35.03 -25.42 -10.82
CA PRO A 141 34.59 -26.76 -10.42
C PRO A 141 33.08 -26.96 -10.67
N ARG A 142 32.62 -26.85 -11.92
CA ARG A 142 31.31 -27.41 -12.33
C ARG A 142 31.31 -28.22 -13.63
N ARG A 143 32.40 -28.23 -14.40
CA ARG A 143 32.45 -28.89 -15.71
C ARG A 143 32.90 -30.37 -15.72
N LYS A 144 33.48 -30.89 -14.64
CA LYS A 144 34.03 -32.28 -14.63
C LYS A 144 33.14 -33.36 -14.01
N LYS A 145 32.05 -33.04 -13.31
CA LYS A 145 31.10 -34.05 -12.78
C LYS A 145 30.05 -34.54 -13.78
N PHE A 146 30.02 -34.01 -15.01
CA PHE A 146 29.02 -34.36 -16.02
C PHE A 146 29.57 -35.21 -17.18
N ARG A 147 30.86 -35.52 -17.22
CA ARG A 147 31.41 -36.37 -18.29
C ARG A 147 31.26 -37.87 -18.03
N THR A 148 31.14 -38.29 -16.77
CA THR A 148 30.98 -39.71 -16.39
C THR A 148 29.52 -40.19 -16.40
N THR A 149 28.55 -39.29 -16.53
CA THR A 149 27.12 -39.62 -16.64
C THR A 149 26.62 -39.68 -18.08
N MET A 150 27.40 -39.18 -19.06
CA MET A 150 27.00 -39.15 -20.48
C MET A 150 27.45 -40.37 -21.31
N GLU A 151 28.21 -41.31 -20.74
CA GLU A 151 28.62 -42.54 -21.46
C GLU A 151 27.71 -43.75 -21.21
N LYS A 152 26.66 -43.62 -20.40
CA LYS A 152 25.67 -44.71 -20.18
C LYS A 152 24.31 -44.53 -20.86
N GLU A 153 24.09 -43.43 -21.58
CA GLU A 153 22.80 -43.18 -22.27
C GLU A 153 22.97 -42.86 -23.76
N LYS A 154 23.79 -43.63 -24.48
CA LYS A 154 23.89 -43.57 -25.95
C LYS A 154 23.23 -44.74 -26.70
N HIS A 155 22.54 -45.63 -26.01
CA HIS A 155 21.78 -46.71 -26.64
C HIS A 155 20.39 -46.86 -26.02
N ALA A 156 19.46 -45.99 -26.42
CA ALA A 156 18.05 -46.31 -26.56
C ALA A 156 17.38 -45.29 -27.49
N GLU A 157 16.61 -45.82 -28.43
CA GLU A 157 16.11 -45.15 -29.62
C GLU A 157 14.93 -44.19 -29.36
N LYS A 158 14.87 -43.17 -30.23
CA LYS A 158 13.71 -42.39 -30.68
C LYS A 158 12.31 -42.90 -30.25
N VAL A 159 11.79 -42.45 -29.11
CA VAL A 159 10.37 -42.18 -28.86
C VAL A 159 10.28 -41.14 -27.72
N GLU A 160 9.26 -40.27 -27.72
CA GLU A 160 8.81 -39.38 -26.63
C GLU A 160 9.37 -37.94 -26.56
N GLY A 161 8.83 -37.03 -27.37
CA GLY A 161 8.87 -35.59 -27.10
C GLY A 161 7.96 -35.16 -25.93
N ASP A 162 6.84 -35.87 -25.71
CA ASP A 162 5.80 -35.50 -24.74
C ASP A 162 6.12 -35.94 -23.28
N SER A 163 6.88 -37.03 -23.09
CA SER A 163 7.21 -37.54 -21.74
C SER A 163 8.31 -36.73 -21.05
N ASN A 164 9.13 -36.01 -21.81
CA ASN A 164 10.18 -35.15 -21.26
C ASN A 164 9.61 -33.80 -20.78
N LEU A 165 8.70 -33.21 -21.57
CA LEU A 165 8.05 -31.94 -21.24
C LEU A 165 7.26 -32.00 -19.92
N SER A 166 6.48 -33.07 -19.72
CA SER A 166 5.72 -33.29 -18.47
C SER A 166 6.62 -33.46 -17.24
N LYS A 167 7.74 -34.18 -17.36
CA LYS A 167 8.75 -34.33 -16.29
C LYS A 167 9.42 -33.00 -15.94
N VAL A 168 9.77 -32.19 -16.95
CA VAL A 168 10.35 -30.85 -16.75
C VAL A 168 9.34 -29.92 -16.08
N LYS A 169 8.07 -29.92 -16.51
CA LYS A 169 6.98 -29.14 -15.88
C LYS A 169 6.84 -29.47 -14.39
N GLN A 170 6.76 -30.75 -14.02
CA GLN A 170 6.65 -31.15 -12.61
C GLN A 170 7.88 -30.77 -11.78
N ARG A 171 9.08 -30.93 -12.34
CA ARG A 171 10.32 -30.55 -11.67
C ARG A 171 10.37 -29.05 -11.43
N PHE A 172 10.02 -28.26 -12.45
CA PHE A 172 9.96 -26.80 -12.36
C PHE A 172 8.93 -26.33 -11.32
N LYS A 173 7.72 -26.91 -11.31
CA LYS A 173 6.71 -26.61 -10.28
C LYS A 173 7.23 -26.87 -8.86
N ARG A 174 7.91 -28.00 -8.61
CA ARG A 174 8.49 -28.30 -7.28
C ARG A 174 9.57 -27.30 -6.86
N THR A 175 10.42 -26.87 -7.79
CA THR A 175 11.44 -25.84 -7.53
C THR A 175 10.79 -24.51 -7.18
N MET A 176 9.77 -24.10 -7.94
CA MET A 176 9.02 -22.86 -7.69
C MET A 176 8.24 -22.92 -6.37
N GLN A 177 7.66 -24.07 -6.02
CA GLN A 177 7.02 -24.31 -4.72
C GLN A 177 8.03 -24.12 -3.58
N LYS A 178 9.19 -24.77 -3.65
CA LYS A 178 10.22 -24.68 -2.60
C LYS A 178 10.73 -23.25 -2.40
N ASN A 179 10.88 -22.49 -3.49
CA ASN A 179 11.35 -21.10 -3.44
C ASN A 179 10.30 -20.12 -2.90
N SER A 180 9.00 -20.42 -3.09
CA SER A 180 7.89 -19.52 -2.71
C SER A 180 7.23 -19.89 -1.38
N MET A 181 7.51 -21.08 -0.83
CA MET A 181 6.82 -21.61 0.36
C MET A 181 7.22 -20.93 1.67
N MET A 182 8.45 -20.46 1.80
CA MET A 182 9.00 -19.90 3.04
C MET A 182 9.27 -18.41 2.91
N VAL A 183 8.87 -17.63 3.92
CA VAL A 183 9.08 -16.19 4.00
C VAL A 183 9.93 -15.86 5.22
N PHE A 184 10.79 -14.85 5.06
CA PHE A 184 11.59 -14.27 6.13
C PHE A 184 10.79 -13.21 6.88
N GLU A 185 10.62 -13.38 8.20
CA GLU A 185 9.86 -12.45 9.06
C GLU A 185 10.76 -11.54 9.93
N GLY A 186 12.07 -11.50 9.68
CA GLY A 186 13.01 -10.64 10.42
C GLY A 186 14.01 -11.36 11.32
N ASP A 187 13.99 -12.69 11.41
CA ASP A 187 14.97 -13.52 12.11
C ASP A 187 15.38 -14.69 11.18
N GLU A 188 16.69 -14.96 11.02
CA GLU A 188 17.21 -16.03 10.13
C GLU A 188 16.76 -17.43 10.58
N ASP A 189 16.46 -17.58 11.86
CA ASP A 189 16.08 -18.84 12.48
C ASP A 189 14.56 -19.11 12.49
N GLN A 190 13.72 -18.14 12.08
CA GLN A 190 12.26 -18.28 12.04
C GLN A 190 11.70 -17.99 10.64
N LYS A 191 11.81 -18.99 9.76
CA LYS A 191 11.09 -18.97 8.48
C LYS A 191 9.68 -19.49 8.69
N SER A 192 8.69 -18.68 8.32
CA SER A 192 7.28 -19.05 8.44
C SER A 192 6.68 -19.42 7.07
N PRO A 193 5.71 -20.36 7.01
CA PRO A 193 5.02 -20.69 5.77
C PRO A 193 4.26 -19.49 5.21
N LEU A 194 4.36 -19.23 3.91
CA LEU A 194 3.63 -18.11 3.27
C LEU A 194 2.12 -18.20 3.53
N ASN A 195 1.54 -19.40 3.46
CA ASN A 195 0.10 -19.61 3.63
C ASN A 195 -0.40 -19.35 5.06
N SER A 196 0.44 -19.43 6.10
CA SER A 196 0.00 -19.14 7.46
C SER A 196 -0.14 -17.64 7.73
N ILE A 197 0.60 -16.80 7.00
CA ILE A 197 0.66 -15.34 7.23
C ILE A 197 -0.07 -14.56 6.14
N TYR A 198 -0.21 -15.13 4.94
CA TYR A 198 -0.80 -14.43 3.81
C TYR A 198 -2.26 -14.07 4.06
N THR A 199 -2.53 -12.77 4.11
CA THR A 199 -3.87 -12.19 4.09
C THR A 199 -4.13 -11.65 2.68
N GLN A 200 -5.29 -11.96 2.11
CA GLN A 200 -5.65 -11.53 0.76
C GLN A 200 -5.70 -10.00 0.69
N LEU A 201 -5.09 -9.41 -0.34
CA LEU A 201 -5.08 -7.96 -0.53
C LEU A 201 -6.29 -7.49 -1.32
N HIS A 202 -6.78 -6.29 -1.01
CA HIS A 202 -7.81 -5.65 -1.81
C HIS A 202 -7.20 -5.02 -3.08
N ILE A 203 -7.57 -5.54 -4.25
CA ILE A 203 -7.09 -5.08 -5.55
C ILE A 203 -8.27 -4.57 -6.37
N THR A 204 -8.15 -3.36 -6.91
CA THR A 204 -9.18 -2.73 -7.73
C THR A 204 -8.71 -2.58 -9.17
N ALA A 205 -9.58 -2.82 -10.15
CA ALA A 205 -9.29 -2.47 -11.55
C ALA A 205 -9.31 -0.94 -11.72
N GLY A 206 -8.17 -0.36 -12.09
CA GLY A 206 -8.02 1.08 -12.23
C GLY A 206 -8.59 1.58 -13.55
N GLY A 207 -9.61 2.43 -13.48
CA GLY A 207 -10.00 3.28 -14.62
C GLY A 207 -8.95 4.36 -14.85
N SER A 208 -8.27 4.31 -15.98
CA SER A 208 -7.26 5.27 -16.46
C SER A 208 -7.46 6.72 -15.98
N GLU A 209 -6.60 7.15 -15.03
CA GLU A 209 -6.07 8.51 -14.96
C GLU A 209 -4.71 8.51 -15.67
N ALA A 210 -4.70 8.89 -16.95
CA ALA A 210 -3.48 9.28 -17.65
C ALA A 210 -3.73 10.63 -18.36
N PRO A 211 -2.69 11.49 -18.48
CA PRO A 211 -2.85 12.86 -18.94
C PRO A 211 -2.88 12.96 -20.47
N ARG A 212 -3.84 13.75 -20.97
CA ARG A 212 -3.85 14.46 -22.27
C ARG A 212 -3.42 13.63 -23.51
N ALA A 213 -4.37 12.88 -24.07
CA ALA A 213 -4.54 12.78 -25.52
C ALA A 213 -6.02 12.46 -25.80
N GLU A 214 -6.79 13.48 -26.11
CA GLU A 214 -8.17 13.33 -26.59
C GLU A 214 -8.13 12.83 -28.04
N HIS A 215 -8.71 11.67 -28.33
CA HIS A 215 -9.91 11.62 -29.19
C HIS A 215 -10.51 10.23 -29.44
N GLU A 216 -9.85 9.11 -29.11
CA GLU A 216 -10.37 7.78 -29.55
C GLU A 216 -10.90 6.88 -28.41
N SER A 217 -10.61 7.18 -27.15
CA SER A 217 -11.04 6.38 -25.97
C SER A 217 -12.52 6.60 -25.53
N LYS A 218 -13.22 7.61 -26.07
CA LYS A 218 -14.60 7.95 -25.65
C LYS A 218 -15.66 6.94 -26.15
N GLN A 219 -15.43 6.26 -27.27
CA GLN A 219 -16.42 5.36 -27.88
C GLN A 219 -16.45 3.96 -27.21
N LEU A 220 -15.28 3.43 -26.84
CA LEU A 220 -15.13 2.22 -26.03
C LEU A 220 -15.63 2.39 -24.59
N ARG A 221 -15.38 3.56 -23.97
CA ARG A 221 -15.92 3.91 -22.64
C ARG A 221 -17.45 3.94 -22.59
N ALA A 222 -18.11 4.36 -23.67
CA ALA A 222 -19.57 4.43 -23.74
C ALA A 222 -20.24 3.05 -23.91
N GLN A 223 -19.55 2.08 -24.51
CA GLN A 223 -20.06 0.71 -24.66
C GLN A 223 -19.89 -0.13 -23.38
N LEU A 224 -18.81 0.07 -22.62
CA LEU A 224 -18.60 -0.61 -21.34
C LEU A 224 -19.57 -0.13 -20.25
N ASN A 225 -19.86 1.18 -20.19
CA ASN A 225 -20.74 1.75 -19.16
C ASN A 225 -22.24 1.50 -19.39
N LYS A 226 -22.65 1.06 -20.59
CA LYS A 226 -24.05 0.69 -20.86
C LYS A 226 -24.42 -0.70 -20.35
N THR A 227 -23.45 -1.49 -19.90
CA THR A 227 -23.68 -2.90 -19.54
C THR A 227 -23.06 -3.20 -18.17
N LYS A 228 -23.66 -2.65 -17.10
CA LYS A 228 -23.73 -3.20 -15.73
C LYS A 228 -24.31 -2.14 -14.79
N LEU A 229 -25.59 -2.32 -14.48
CA LEU A 229 -26.27 -1.70 -13.34
C LEU A 229 -25.75 -2.37 -12.05
N VAL A 230 -25.56 -1.56 -11.01
CA VAL A 230 -25.36 -1.94 -9.60
C VAL A 230 -23.94 -2.38 -9.20
N ASN A 231 -23.41 -1.65 -8.21
CA ASN A 231 -22.49 -2.05 -7.14
C ASN A 231 -21.44 -3.11 -7.43
N ASP A 232 -20.21 -2.66 -7.64
CA ASP A 232 -19.01 -3.06 -6.90
C ASP A 232 -17.83 -2.37 -7.60
N GLU A 233 -16.98 -1.64 -6.86
CA GLU A 233 -15.63 -1.41 -7.36
C GLU A 233 -15.08 -2.79 -7.74
N PHE A 234 -14.73 -3.04 -9.01
CA PHE A 234 -14.31 -4.36 -9.48
C PHE A 234 -13.12 -4.86 -8.66
N SER A 235 -13.41 -5.61 -7.60
CA SER A 235 -12.43 -6.29 -6.78
C SER A 235 -11.89 -7.43 -7.62
N VAL A 236 -10.61 -7.35 -7.99
CA VAL A 236 -9.96 -8.36 -8.82
C VAL A 236 -9.28 -9.35 -7.89
N ASN A 237 -9.72 -10.61 -7.91
CA ASN A 237 -8.99 -11.66 -7.23
C ASN A 237 -7.68 -11.96 -7.98
N LEU A 238 -6.59 -12.17 -7.25
CA LEU A 238 -5.28 -12.54 -7.80
C LEU A 238 -5.34 -13.81 -8.65
N SER A 239 -6.18 -14.78 -8.28
CA SER A 239 -6.38 -16.02 -9.04
C SER A 239 -7.03 -15.80 -10.40
N ASP A 240 -7.69 -14.66 -10.60
CA ASP A 240 -8.49 -14.36 -11.79
C ASP A 240 -7.94 -13.15 -12.56
N ILE A 241 -6.70 -12.72 -12.28
CA ILE A 241 -6.12 -11.49 -12.83
C ILE A 241 -6.11 -11.43 -14.37
N PHE A 242 -6.04 -12.59 -15.04
CA PHE A 242 -6.09 -12.74 -16.50
C PHE A 242 -7.44 -13.27 -17.02
N LYS A 243 -8.43 -13.55 -16.16
CA LYS A 243 -9.74 -14.06 -16.57
C LYS A 243 -10.69 -12.90 -16.89
N CYS A 244 -11.08 -12.79 -18.16
CA CYS A 244 -12.03 -11.77 -18.62
C CYS A 244 -13.49 -12.21 -18.43
N SER A 245 -14.38 -11.27 -18.11
CA SER A 245 -15.83 -11.51 -18.12
C SER A 245 -16.38 -11.63 -19.56
N PRO A 246 -17.50 -12.34 -19.80
CA PRO A 246 -18.01 -12.54 -21.16
C PRO A 246 -18.34 -11.20 -21.83
N GLY A 247 -17.62 -10.85 -22.90
CA GLY A 247 -17.82 -9.62 -23.68
C GLY A 247 -16.69 -8.58 -23.63
N GLN A 248 -15.60 -8.82 -22.89
CA GLN A 248 -14.40 -7.96 -22.91
C GLN A 248 -13.32 -8.48 -23.87
N GLU A 249 -12.57 -7.57 -24.51
CA GLU A 249 -11.37 -7.92 -25.30
C GLU A 249 -10.30 -8.56 -24.41
N LYS A 250 -9.70 -9.65 -24.88
CA LYS A 250 -8.65 -10.38 -24.17
C LYS A 250 -7.39 -9.51 -24.12
N TYR A 251 -6.95 -9.14 -22.92
CA TYR A 251 -5.72 -8.38 -22.72
C TYR A 251 -4.52 -9.30 -22.43
N ARG A 252 -3.35 -8.93 -22.96
CA ARG A 252 -2.08 -9.65 -22.78
C ARG A 252 -1.31 -9.19 -21.54
N THR A 253 -1.24 -7.88 -21.32
CA THR A 253 -0.39 -7.26 -20.28
C THR A 253 -1.24 -6.67 -19.17
N VAL A 254 -0.96 -7.09 -17.93
CA VAL A 254 -1.51 -6.51 -16.70
C VAL A 254 -0.42 -5.74 -15.97
N LEU A 255 -0.67 -4.46 -15.67
CA LEU A 255 0.22 -3.62 -14.86
C LEU A 255 -0.42 -3.32 -13.51
N THR A 256 0.14 -3.87 -12.44
CA THR A 256 -0.32 -3.67 -11.07
C THR A 256 0.49 -2.57 -10.38
N LYS A 257 -0.19 -1.47 -10.06
CA LYS A 257 0.35 -0.35 -9.29
C LYS A 257 0.10 -0.55 -7.80
N GLY A 258 1.04 -0.09 -6.99
CA GLY A 258 0.84 -0.02 -5.54
C GLY A 258 1.97 0.70 -4.83
N VAL A 259 1.65 1.35 -3.72
CA VAL A 259 2.64 2.06 -2.88
C VAL A 259 3.70 1.09 -2.35
N ALA A 260 4.82 1.62 -1.85
CA ALA A 260 5.85 0.80 -1.23
C ALA A 260 5.25 -0.01 -0.06
N GLY A 261 5.70 -1.24 0.14
CA GLY A 261 5.29 -2.07 1.28
C GLY A 261 3.86 -2.64 1.22
N ILE A 262 3.11 -2.34 0.16
CA ILE A 262 1.71 -2.78 0.01
C ILE A 262 1.53 -4.29 -0.23
N GLY A 263 2.62 -5.03 -0.46
CA GLY A 263 2.58 -6.48 -0.72
C GLY A 263 2.58 -6.92 -2.19
N LYS A 264 3.10 -6.08 -3.11
CA LYS A 264 3.25 -6.43 -4.56
C LYS A 264 4.03 -7.73 -4.77
N SER A 265 5.30 -7.78 -4.34
CA SER A 265 6.15 -8.98 -4.45
C SER A 265 5.61 -10.17 -3.64
N PHE A 266 4.94 -9.89 -2.53
CA PHE A 266 4.26 -10.93 -1.73
C PHE A 266 3.12 -11.61 -2.50
N SER A 267 2.39 -10.82 -3.30
CA SER A 267 1.33 -11.32 -4.19
C SER A 267 1.88 -12.16 -5.34
N VAL A 268 3.03 -11.77 -5.90
CA VAL A 268 3.74 -12.57 -6.92
C VAL A 268 4.18 -13.92 -6.36
N LYS A 269 4.74 -13.93 -5.14
CA LYS A 269 5.11 -15.18 -4.44
C LYS A 269 3.89 -16.06 -4.17
N LYS A 270 2.78 -15.49 -3.70
CA LYS A 270 1.53 -16.24 -3.47
C LYS A 270 0.96 -16.82 -4.76
N PHE A 271 0.89 -16.02 -5.83
CA PHE A 271 0.42 -16.47 -7.14
C PHE A 271 1.26 -17.64 -7.68
N THR A 272 2.59 -17.52 -7.55
CA THR A 272 3.53 -18.57 -7.96
C THR A 272 3.37 -19.83 -7.13
N LEU A 273 3.15 -19.69 -5.83
CA LEU A 273 2.89 -20.81 -4.92
C LEU A 273 1.60 -21.54 -5.29
N ASP A 274 0.50 -20.81 -5.52
CA ASP A 274 -0.83 -21.38 -5.82
C ASP A 274 -0.87 -22.10 -7.16
N TRP A 275 -0.11 -21.59 -8.14
CA TRP A 275 0.11 -22.28 -9.41
C TRP A 275 0.96 -23.55 -9.23
N ALA A 276 2.01 -23.49 -8.41
CA ALA A 276 2.89 -24.62 -8.17
C ALA A 276 2.24 -25.74 -7.34
N THR A 277 1.32 -25.40 -6.42
CA THR A 277 0.51 -26.35 -5.65
C THR A 277 -0.76 -26.80 -6.37
N GLU A 278 -1.02 -26.27 -7.57
CA GLU A 278 -2.19 -26.55 -8.40
C GLU A 278 -3.54 -26.13 -7.76
N GLU A 279 -3.50 -25.19 -6.81
CA GLU A 279 -4.70 -24.57 -6.21
C GLU A 279 -5.40 -23.61 -7.19
N ALA A 280 -4.64 -22.92 -8.05
CA ALA A 280 -5.17 -22.00 -9.05
C ALA A 280 -4.37 -22.04 -10.38
N ASN A 281 -4.97 -21.54 -11.47
CA ASN A 281 -4.33 -21.43 -12.80
C ASN A 281 -3.76 -22.75 -13.35
N GLN A 282 -4.50 -23.85 -13.15
CA GLN A 282 -4.12 -25.19 -13.62
C GLN A 282 -3.97 -25.30 -15.14
N ASP A 283 -4.53 -24.36 -15.90
CA ASP A 283 -4.45 -24.31 -17.36
C ASP A 283 -3.14 -23.68 -17.87
N VAL A 284 -2.27 -23.19 -16.99
CA VAL A 284 -0.98 -22.57 -17.32
C VAL A 284 0.17 -23.56 -17.17
N ASP A 285 0.96 -23.72 -18.22
CA ASP A 285 2.07 -24.67 -18.30
C ASP A 285 3.33 -24.17 -17.58
N PHE A 286 3.63 -22.87 -17.72
CA PHE A 286 4.83 -22.24 -17.17
C PHE A 286 4.53 -20.86 -16.59
N VAL A 287 5.04 -20.60 -15.39
CA VAL A 287 5.09 -19.26 -14.78
C VAL A 287 6.56 -18.89 -14.59
N PHE A 288 7.06 -17.94 -15.38
CA PHE A 288 8.42 -17.42 -15.26
C PHE A 288 8.39 -16.11 -14.48
N SER A 289 9.11 -16.05 -13.37
CA SER A 289 9.20 -14.84 -12.54
C SER A 289 10.59 -14.25 -12.64
N PHE A 290 10.68 -13.01 -13.11
CA PHE A 290 11.91 -12.23 -13.15
C PHE A 290 11.76 -11.01 -12.24
N ALA A 291 12.59 -10.94 -11.20
CA ALA A 291 12.68 -9.73 -10.40
C ALA A 291 13.72 -8.78 -11.02
N PHE A 292 13.39 -7.50 -11.18
CA PHE A 292 14.31 -6.53 -11.80
C PHE A 292 15.64 -6.39 -11.05
N ARG A 293 15.63 -6.60 -9.72
CA ARG A 293 16.84 -6.73 -8.89
C ARG A 293 17.84 -7.77 -9.39
N GLU A 294 17.35 -8.90 -9.89
CA GLU A 294 18.19 -9.98 -10.41
C GLU A 294 18.60 -9.70 -11.87
N LEU A 295 17.67 -9.15 -12.66
CA LEU A 295 17.95 -8.76 -14.05
C LEU A 295 19.05 -7.71 -14.15
N ASN A 296 19.15 -6.79 -13.19
CA ASN A 296 20.20 -5.77 -13.11
C ASN A 296 21.62 -6.37 -12.99
N LEU A 297 21.76 -7.60 -12.47
CA LEU A 297 23.05 -8.28 -12.31
C LEU A 297 23.54 -8.94 -13.60
N CYS A 298 22.65 -9.12 -14.58
CA CYS A 298 23.00 -9.72 -15.86
C CYS A 298 23.80 -8.71 -16.70
N SER A 299 25.06 -9.03 -16.98
CA SER A 299 25.91 -8.24 -17.87
C SER A 299 26.00 -8.86 -19.28
N GLY A 300 26.26 -8.01 -20.27
CA GLY A 300 26.46 -8.41 -21.67
C GLY A 300 25.17 -8.65 -22.46
N GLU A 301 25.31 -9.20 -23.66
CA GLU A 301 24.20 -9.61 -24.52
C GLU A 301 23.79 -11.05 -24.20
N LYS A 302 22.49 -11.24 -24.01
CA LYS A 302 21.88 -12.55 -23.73
C LYS A 302 20.69 -12.79 -24.63
N SER A 303 20.38 -14.06 -24.87
CA SER A 303 19.12 -14.49 -25.47
C SER A 303 18.08 -14.78 -24.38
N LEU A 304 16.78 -14.80 -24.75
CA LEU A 304 15.71 -15.12 -23.79
C LEU A 304 15.86 -16.55 -23.22
N LEU A 305 16.34 -17.50 -24.03
CA LEU A 305 16.59 -18.87 -23.57
C LEU A 305 17.74 -18.95 -22.58
N GLU A 306 18.83 -18.21 -22.83
CA GLU A 306 19.94 -18.10 -21.88
C GLU A 306 19.45 -17.49 -20.55
N LEU A 307 18.61 -16.46 -20.61
CA LEU A 307 18.02 -15.84 -19.42
C LEU A 307 17.11 -16.83 -18.66
N LEU A 308 16.25 -17.58 -19.35
CA LEU A 308 15.38 -18.58 -18.73
C LEU A 308 16.16 -19.72 -18.07
N THR A 309 17.17 -20.25 -18.75
CA THR A 309 17.97 -21.39 -18.24
C THR A 309 18.89 -20.99 -17.09
N GLU A 310 19.32 -19.73 -17.04
CA GLU A 310 20.16 -19.19 -15.97
C GLU A 310 19.36 -18.93 -14.67
N PHE A 311 18.13 -18.46 -14.80
CA PHE A 311 17.22 -18.25 -13.66
C PHE A 311 16.53 -19.56 -13.23
N HIS A 312 16.37 -20.50 -14.16
CA HIS A 312 15.69 -21.76 -13.93
C HIS A 312 16.48 -22.92 -14.56
N LEU A 313 17.47 -23.43 -13.83
CA LEU A 313 18.35 -24.54 -14.25
C LEU A 313 17.59 -25.81 -14.66
N ASP A 314 16.36 -26.01 -14.16
CA ASP A 314 15.52 -27.15 -14.51
C ASP A 314 15.05 -27.13 -15.98
N LEU A 315 15.18 -25.98 -16.67
CA LEU A 315 14.84 -25.82 -18.09
C LEU A 315 15.97 -26.22 -19.05
N LEU A 316 17.16 -26.59 -18.55
CA LEU A 316 18.33 -26.98 -19.39
C LEU A 316 18.05 -28.17 -20.33
N GLY A 317 16.99 -28.94 -20.09
CA GLY A 317 16.56 -30.06 -20.94
C GLY A 317 15.65 -29.68 -22.11
N LEU A 318 15.13 -28.45 -22.16
CA LEU A 318 14.26 -27.94 -23.22
C LEU A 318 15.10 -27.11 -24.19
N THR A 319 15.40 -27.68 -25.36
CA THR A 319 16.28 -27.05 -26.36
C THR A 319 15.55 -26.64 -27.64
N ALA A 320 14.29 -27.04 -27.81
CA ALA A 320 13.52 -26.75 -29.02
C ALA A 320 12.62 -25.49 -28.85
N PRO A 321 12.66 -24.52 -29.79
CA PRO A 321 11.76 -23.35 -29.79
C PRO A 321 10.27 -23.69 -29.78
N ALA A 322 9.89 -24.83 -30.38
CA ALA A 322 8.51 -25.27 -30.51
C ALA A 322 7.85 -25.63 -29.16
N ASP A 323 8.65 -25.99 -28.16
CA ASP A 323 8.15 -26.41 -26.84
C ASP A 323 7.64 -25.23 -26.00
N TYR A 324 8.10 -24.01 -26.29
CA TYR A 324 7.69 -22.78 -25.58
C TYR A 324 6.60 -22.00 -26.32
N LEU A 325 6.54 -22.11 -27.65
CA LEU A 325 5.57 -21.40 -28.49
C LEU A 325 4.16 -22.00 -28.41
N ASN A 326 4.04 -23.31 -28.12
CA ASN A 326 2.76 -24.01 -27.99
C ASN A 326 2.26 -24.15 -26.53
N THR A 327 2.93 -23.52 -25.57
CA THR A 327 2.58 -23.61 -24.15
C THR A 327 1.93 -22.34 -23.63
N LYS A 328 0.92 -22.50 -22.77
CA LYS A 328 0.34 -21.35 -22.06
C LYS A 328 1.31 -20.88 -21.00
N THR A 329 1.92 -19.71 -21.24
CA THR A 329 2.95 -19.16 -20.36
C THR A 329 2.49 -17.84 -19.73
N ILE A 330 2.81 -17.67 -18.45
CA ILE A 330 2.75 -16.39 -17.76
C ILE A 330 4.19 -15.94 -17.48
N VAL A 331 4.49 -14.70 -17.84
CA VAL A 331 5.74 -14.02 -17.46
C VAL A 331 5.41 -12.95 -16.43
N ILE A 332 6.09 -12.97 -15.30
CA ILE A 332 5.95 -11.99 -14.23
C ILE A 332 7.23 -11.17 -14.16
N LEU A 333 7.09 -9.85 -14.28
CA LEU A 333 8.16 -8.88 -14.10
C LEU A 333 7.91 -8.13 -12.78
N ASP A 334 8.62 -8.53 -11.73
CA ASP A 334 8.43 -7.98 -10.39
C ASP A 334 9.38 -6.81 -10.11
N GLY A 335 8.83 -5.69 -9.63
CA GLY A 335 9.59 -4.54 -9.15
C GLY A 335 10.18 -3.65 -10.25
N LEU A 336 9.38 -3.22 -11.24
CA LEU A 336 9.85 -2.34 -12.32
C LEU A 336 10.55 -1.07 -11.80
N ASP A 337 10.15 -0.57 -10.64
CA ASP A 337 10.76 0.58 -9.97
C ASP A 337 12.19 0.33 -9.44
N GLU A 338 12.67 -0.91 -9.47
CA GLU A 338 14.03 -1.32 -9.15
C GLU A 338 14.92 -1.46 -10.41
N SER A 339 14.36 -1.25 -11.61
CA SER A 339 15.10 -1.42 -12.87
C SER A 339 16.21 -0.36 -13.03
N ARG A 340 17.44 -0.82 -13.29
CA ARG A 340 18.56 0.02 -13.76
C ARG A 340 18.82 -0.16 -15.26
N LEU A 341 18.01 -0.97 -15.93
CA LEU A 341 18.17 -1.28 -17.35
C LEU A 341 17.59 -0.14 -18.22
N PRO A 342 18.25 0.23 -19.33
CA PRO A 342 17.71 1.20 -20.27
C PRO A 342 16.55 0.57 -21.05
N LEU A 343 15.31 0.89 -20.66
CA LEU A 343 14.08 0.43 -21.31
C LEU A 343 13.66 1.40 -22.41
N VAL A 344 14.29 1.26 -23.58
CA VAL A 344 14.04 2.14 -24.73
C VAL A 344 12.90 1.56 -25.59
N PHE A 345 11.74 2.22 -25.61
CA PHE A 345 10.59 1.78 -26.41
C PHE A 345 10.56 2.35 -27.85
N LYS A 346 11.29 3.43 -28.13
CA LYS A 346 11.40 4.03 -29.47
C LYS A 346 12.72 3.63 -30.13
N ASP A 347 12.69 3.26 -31.40
CA ASP A 347 13.90 2.89 -32.18
C ASP A 347 14.70 1.71 -31.60
N ASN A 348 14.01 0.77 -30.93
CA ASN A 348 14.65 -0.41 -30.34
C ASN A 348 14.83 -1.55 -31.37
N GLN A 349 15.90 -2.33 -31.22
CA GLN A 349 16.13 -3.50 -32.08
C GLN A 349 15.01 -4.52 -31.87
N VAL A 350 14.28 -4.84 -32.95
CA VAL A 350 13.22 -5.85 -32.93
C VAL A 350 13.83 -7.24 -32.84
N VAL A 351 13.43 -7.98 -31.82
CA VAL A 351 13.88 -9.35 -31.56
C VAL A 351 12.65 -10.24 -31.53
N THR A 352 12.61 -11.25 -32.40
CA THR A 352 11.48 -12.18 -32.53
C THR A 352 11.83 -13.61 -32.18
N SER A 353 13.13 -13.94 -32.15
CA SER A 353 13.63 -15.28 -31.84
C SER A 353 14.15 -15.36 -30.41
N VAL A 354 13.80 -16.45 -29.71
CA VAL A 354 14.26 -16.73 -28.33
C VAL A 354 15.76 -16.97 -28.21
N HIS A 355 16.45 -17.24 -29.32
CA HIS A 355 17.90 -17.47 -29.40
C HIS A 355 18.72 -16.22 -29.77
N GLN A 356 18.05 -15.17 -30.24
CA GLN A 356 18.74 -13.96 -30.67
C GLN A 356 19.24 -13.20 -29.43
N LYS A 357 20.54 -12.87 -29.44
CA LYS A 357 21.20 -12.15 -28.36
C LYS A 357 21.00 -10.65 -28.52
N THR A 358 20.73 -9.97 -27.41
CA THR A 358 20.65 -8.52 -27.31
C THR A 358 20.86 -8.13 -25.84
N SER A 359 20.91 -6.83 -25.53
CA SER A 359 20.85 -6.36 -24.14
C SER A 359 19.58 -6.83 -23.42
N VAL A 360 19.69 -7.11 -22.12
CA VAL A 360 18.56 -7.56 -21.28
C VAL A 360 17.42 -6.53 -21.28
N GLY A 361 17.72 -5.23 -21.26
CA GLY A 361 16.72 -4.18 -21.38
C GLY A 361 15.91 -4.27 -22.68
N ASN A 362 16.56 -4.57 -23.81
CA ASN A 362 15.87 -4.73 -25.08
C ASN A 362 15.07 -6.05 -25.16
N LEU A 363 15.50 -7.13 -24.49
CA LEU A 363 14.68 -8.35 -24.35
C LEU A 363 13.37 -8.03 -23.62
N VAL A 364 13.45 -7.33 -22.49
CA VAL A 364 12.27 -6.94 -21.68
C VAL A 364 11.32 -6.06 -22.49
N VAL A 365 11.82 -5.08 -23.24
CA VAL A 365 10.97 -4.25 -24.12
C VAL A 365 10.30 -5.08 -25.21
N ASN A 366 11.01 -6.00 -25.86
CA ASN A 366 10.42 -6.87 -26.89
C ASN A 366 9.40 -7.88 -26.32
N LEU A 367 9.57 -8.33 -25.06
CA LEU A 367 8.55 -9.09 -24.32
C LEU A 367 7.30 -8.25 -24.07
N ILE A 368 7.45 -7.00 -23.60
CA ILE A 368 6.33 -6.08 -23.36
C ILE A 368 5.58 -5.78 -24.67
N LYS A 369 6.30 -5.51 -25.76
CA LYS A 369 5.73 -5.27 -27.10
C LYS A 369 5.05 -6.48 -27.72
N GLY A 370 5.40 -7.69 -27.29
CA GLY A 370 4.85 -8.93 -27.85
C GLY A 370 5.56 -9.44 -29.09
N HIS A 371 6.74 -8.91 -29.40
CA HIS A 371 7.61 -9.50 -30.41
C HIS A 371 8.25 -10.82 -29.92
N LEU A 372 8.48 -10.93 -28.61
CA LEU A 372 8.92 -12.16 -27.95
C LEU A 372 7.76 -12.76 -27.14
N LEU A 373 7.52 -14.06 -27.33
CA LEU A 373 6.42 -14.81 -26.71
C LEU A 373 5.06 -14.10 -26.87
N PRO A 374 4.53 -14.00 -28.11
CA PRO A 374 3.32 -13.23 -28.40
C PRO A 374 2.09 -13.75 -27.63
N ASP A 375 1.97 -15.07 -27.45
CA ASP A 375 0.85 -15.70 -26.76
C ASP A 375 0.97 -15.75 -25.23
N ALA A 376 2.10 -15.27 -24.66
CA ALA A 376 2.31 -15.26 -23.23
C ALA A 376 1.59 -14.08 -22.55
N ASN A 377 0.95 -14.37 -21.42
CA ASN A 377 0.36 -13.36 -20.54
C ASN A 377 1.46 -12.70 -19.71
N LEU A 378 1.46 -11.38 -19.63
CA LEU A 378 2.49 -10.60 -18.94
C LEU A 378 1.90 -9.90 -17.71
N TRP A 379 2.48 -10.14 -16.54
CA TRP A 379 2.14 -9.42 -15.31
C TRP A 379 3.32 -8.57 -14.86
N ILE A 380 3.11 -7.26 -14.70
CA ILE A 380 4.16 -6.32 -14.28
C ILE A 380 3.71 -5.67 -12.98
N THR A 381 4.59 -5.66 -11.96
CA THR A 381 4.35 -4.92 -10.72
C THR A 381 5.23 -3.67 -10.67
N SER A 382 4.68 -2.55 -10.21
CA SER A 382 5.44 -1.30 -10.12
C SER A 382 4.89 -0.33 -9.07
N ARG A 383 5.74 0.57 -8.57
CA ARG A 383 5.29 1.81 -7.91
C ARG A 383 4.67 2.77 -8.95
N PRO A 384 3.68 3.60 -8.57
CA PRO A 384 3.04 4.53 -9.51
C PRO A 384 4.00 5.42 -10.29
N THR A 385 5.08 5.89 -9.65
CA THR A 385 6.11 6.76 -10.27
C THR A 385 6.91 6.08 -11.38
N ALA A 386 7.15 4.78 -11.27
CA ALA A 386 7.92 4.00 -12.23
C ALA A 386 7.05 3.37 -13.32
N ALA A 387 5.74 3.26 -13.09
CA ALA A 387 4.81 2.68 -14.02
C ALA A 387 4.71 3.48 -15.34
N ASP A 388 4.97 4.78 -15.29
CA ASP A 388 4.97 5.66 -16.47
C ASP A 388 6.17 5.40 -17.42
N MET A 389 7.15 4.59 -17.01
CA MET A 389 8.22 4.12 -17.90
C MET A 389 7.68 3.23 -19.03
N ILE A 390 6.50 2.60 -18.83
CA ILE A 390 5.85 1.78 -19.85
C ILE A 390 4.76 2.61 -20.53
N PRO A 391 4.81 2.78 -21.87
CA PRO A 391 3.76 3.48 -22.60
C PRO A 391 2.40 2.78 -22.44
N VAL A 392 1.35 3.55 -22.20
CA VAL A 392 -0.02 3.05 -21.95
C VAL A 392 -0.58 2.17 -23.07
N GLU A 393 -0.11 2.35 -24.31
CA GLU A 393 -0.48 1.54 -25.48
C GLU A 393 -0.07 0.07 -25.36
N HIS A 394 0.89 -0.27 -24.50
CA HIS A 394 1.36 -1.64 -24.27
C HIS A 394 0.73 -2.29 -23.02
N VAL A 395 -0.19 -1.60 -22.34
CA VAL A 395 -0.83 -2.07 -21.11
C VAL A 395 -2.32 -2.33 -21.39
N GLY A 396 -2.74 -3.59 -21.29
CA GLY A 396 -4.13 -3.99 -21.56
C GLY A 396 -5.05 -3.81 -20.35
N LEU A 397 -4.57 -4.09 -19.14
CA LEU A 397 -5.29 -3.85 -17.88
C LEU A 397 -4.38 -3.20 -16.85
N MET A 398 -4.89 -2.18 -16.16
CA MET A 398 -4.22 -1.56 -15.02
C MET A 398 -4.98 -1.91 -13.74
N THR A 399 -4.28 -2.45 -12.74
CA THR A 399 -4.83 -2.75 -11.42
C THR A 399 -4.09 -1.96 -10.34
N GLU A 400 -4.77 -1.65 -9.24
CA GLU A 400 -4.21 -0.93 -8.09
C GLU A 400 -4.44 -1.75 -6.82
N ILE A 401 -3.37 -2.02 -6.07
CA ILE A 401 -3.45 -2.65 -4.74
C ILE A 401 -3.75 -1.55 -3.71
N ARG A 402 -4.87 -1.70 -3.00
CA ARG A 402 -5.32 -0.76 -1.95
C ARG A 402 -4.78 -1.11 -0.56
N GLY A 403 -4.37 -2.37 -0.34
CA GLY A 403 -3.85 -2.84 0.94
C GLY A 403 -4.87 -3.68 1.72
N PHE A 404 -4.82 -3.60 3.05
CA PHE A 404 -5.76 -4.26 3.96
C PHE A 404 -6.93 -3.35 4.31
N ASN A 405 -8.13 -3.93 4.31
CA ASN A 405 -9.31 -3.38 4.97
C ASN A 405 -9.36 -3.78 6.46
N ASP A 406 -10.33 -3.25 7.21
CA ASP A 406 -10.44 -3.48 8.65
C ASP A 406 -10.54 -4.97 9.03
N SER A 407 -11.25 -5.76 8.22
CA SER A 407 -11.36 -7.21 8.43
C SER A 407 -10.03 -7.93 8.20
N GLN A 408 -9.28 -7.50 7.17
CA GLN A 408 -7.97 -8.06 6.81
C GLN A 408 -6.89 -7.67 7.81
N ILE A 409 -6.93 -6.46 8.38
CA ILE A 409 -6.02 -6.06 9.47
C ILE A 409 -6.21 -6.99 10.67
N LYS A 410 -7.46 -7.23 11.09
CA LYS A 410 -7.77 -8.14 12.18
C LYS A 410 -7.32 -9.57 11.87
N GLU A 411 -7.62 -10.05 10.67
CA GLU A 411 -7.21 -11.38 10.20
C GLU A 411 -5.69 -11.53 10.22
N TYR A 412 -4.94 -10.53 9.77
CA TYR A 412 -3.48 -10.53 9.78
C TYR A 412 -2.93 -10.75 11.19
N PHE A 413 -3.37 -9.95 12.18
CA PHE A 413 -2.88 -10.10 13.56
C PHE A 413 -3.32 -11.41 14.22
N GLN A 414 -4.52 -11.90 13.89
CA GLN A 414 -4.99 -13.21 14.37
C GLN A 414 -4.16 -14.36 13.81
N ARG A 415 -3.79 -14.30 12.52
CA ARG A 415 -2.90 -15.27 11.88
C ARG A 415 -1.48 -15.19 12.44
N GLN A 416 -0.93 -13.98 12.58
CA GLN A 416 0.41 -13.74 13.09
C GLN A 416 0.59 -14.26 14.52
N PHE A 417 -0.39 -14.00 15.38
CA PHE A 417 -0.39 -14.39 16.78
C PHE A 417 -1.40 -15.52 17.04
N ALA A 418 -1.47 -16.50 16.14
CA ALA A 418 -2.38 -17.65 16.29
C ALA A 418 -2.18 -18.43 17.61
N GLN A 419 -0.98 -18.33 18.19
CA GLN A 419 -0.64 -18.94 19.48
C GLN A 419 -1.03 -18.07 20.69
N ASP A 420 -1.24 -16.76 20.51
CA ASP A 420 -1.63 -15.81 21.55
C ASP A 420 -2.70 -14.82 21.04
N LEU A 421 -3.95 -15.30 21.04
CA LEU A 421 -5.10 -14.53 20.57
C LEU A 421 -5.43 -13.33 21.46
N ASP A 422 -5.00 -13.32 22.73
CA ASP A 422 -5.23 -12.20 23.64
C ASP A 422 -4.31 -11.02 23.26
N LEU A 423 -3.03 -11.29 23.01
CA LEU A 423 -2.11 -10.30 22.44
C LEU A 423 -2.61 -9.78 21.08
N ALA A 424 -3.08 -10.66 20.20
CA ALA A 424 -3.67 -10.26 18.91
C ALA A 424 -4.84 -9.29 19.07
N THR A 425 -5.71 -9.56 20.05
CA THR A 425 -6.89 -8.76 20.34
C THR A 425 -6.51 -7.41 20.96
N ARG A 426 -5.54 -7.38 21.88
CA ARG A 426 -5.00 -6.13 22.45
C ARG A 426 -4.36 -5.25 21.38
N ILE A 427 -3.52 -5.83 20.51
CA ILE A 427 -2.88 -5.11 19.41
C ILE A 427 -3.93 -4.57 18.44
N THR A 428 -4.89 -5.39 18.03
CA THR A 428 -5.94 -4.96 17.10
C THR A 428 -6.81 -3.86 17.71
N SER A 429 -7.23 -4.02 18.98
CA SER A 429 -7.97 -3.00 19.72
C SER A 429 -7.19 -1.70 19.81
N HIS A 430 -5.88 -1.80 20.06
CA HIS A 430 -5.01 -0.64 20.12
C HIS A 430 -4.88 0.08 18.77
N ILE A 431 -4.65 -0.66 17.68
CA ILE A 431 -4.60 -0.12 16.33
C ILE A 431 -5.94 0.54 15.99
N GLN A 432 -7.07 -0.07 16.34
CA GLN A 432 -8.41 0.50 16.14
C GLN A 432 -8.66 1.75 17.01
N SER A 433 -8.02 1.85 18.18
CA SER A 433 -8.10 3.03 19.06
C SER A 433 -7.27 4.22 18.56
N SER A 434 -6.23 3.97 17.74
CA SER A 434 -5.32 4.99 17.22
C SER A 434 -5.44 5.12 15.71
N GLU A 435 -6.05 6.22 15.25
CA GLU A 435 -6.30 6.43 13.83
C GLU A 435 -5.01 6.49 13.00
N SER A 436 -3.90 7.04 13.53
CA SER A 436 -2.61 7.02 12.84
C SER A 436 -2.10 5.60 12.62
N LEU A 437 -2.13 4.75 13.64
CA LEU A 437 -1.73 3.34 13.52
C LEU A 437 -2.68 2.57 12.59
N HIS A 438 -3.98 2.84 12.66
CA HIS A 438 -4.98 2.21 11.81
C HIS A 438 -4.75 2.50 10.32
N PHE A 439 -4.59 3.77 9.93
CA PHE A 439 -4.30 4.15 8.55
C PHE A 439 -2.97 3.58 8.06
N MET A 440 -1.95 3.54 8.92
CA MET A 440 -0.67 2.91 8.57
C MET A 440 -0.87 1.41 8.31
N CYS A 441 -1.60 0.69 9.17
CA CYS A 441 -1.87 -0.74 9.03
C CYS A 441 -2.73 -1.12 7.82
N GLN A 442 -3.28 -0.16 7.07
CA GLN A 442 -3.81 -0.47 5.73
C GLN A 442 -2.70 -0.92 4.77
N ILE A 443 -1.44 -0.54 5.02
CA ILE A 443 -0.28 -1.04 4.29
C ILE A 443 0.35 -2.20 5.10
N PRO A 444 0.38 -3.43 4.57
CA PRO A 444 0.81 -4.63 5.29
C PRO A 444 2.17 -4.54 6.00
N ILE A 445 3.15 -3.83 5.44
CA ILE A 445 4.46 -3.66 6.08
C ILE A 445 4.36 -2.99 7.46
N PHE A 446 3.41 -2.07 7.64
CA PHE A 446 3.18 -1.43 8.93
C PHE A 446 2.48 -2.37 9.90
N CYS A 447 1.64 -3.31 9.45
CA CYS A 447 1.13 -4.37 10.31
C CYS A 447 2.26 -5.25 10.85
N TRP A 448 3.24 -5.59 10.00
CA TRP A 448 4.43 -6.33 10.42
C TRP A 448 5.29 -5.53 11.42
N ILE A 449 5.56 -4.26 11.14
CA ILE A 449 6.29 -3.37 12.07
C ILE A 449 5.55 -3.25 13.40
N SER A 450 4.22 -3.05 13.37
CA SER A 450 3.38 -2.98 14.57
C SER A 450 3.37 -4.29 15.34
N ALA A 451 3.33 -5.45 14.66
CA ALA A 451 3.43 -6.75 15.32
C ALA A 451 4.75 -6.87 16.11
N LEU A 452 5.87 -6.50 15.48
CA LEU A 452 7.19 -6.54 16.13
C LEU A 452 7.30 -5.57 17.31
N LEU A 453 6.78 -4.36 17.16
CA LEU A 453 6.76 -3.34 18.20
C LEU A 453 5.93 -3.78 19.41
N PHE A 454 4.67 -4.12 19.15
CA PHE A 454 3.69 -4.30 20.20
C PHE A 454 3.83 -5.62 20.96
N GLN A 455 4.47 -6.62 20.35
CA GLN A 455 4.88 -7.83 21.07
C GLN A 455 5.79 -7.52 22.27
N GLU A 456 6.64 -6.49 22.19
CA GLU A 456 7.47 -6.07 23.34
C GLU A 456 6.78 -5.05 24.23
N VAL A 457 6.15 -4.07 23.60
CA VAL A 457 5.59 -2.90 24.28
C VAL A 457 4.45 -3.30 25.21
N PHE A 458 3.59 -4.26 24.81
CA PHE A 458 2.56 -4.82 25.70
C PHE A 458 3.07 -5.90 26.66
N GLY A 459 4.37 -6.18 26.66
CA GLY A 459 5.03 -7.03 27.66
C GLY A 459 5.51 -6.27 28.91
N ASP A 460 5.60 -4.94 28.86
CA ASP A 460 5.99 -4.06 29.97
C ASP A 460 4.76 -3.31 30.54
N GLU A 461 4.75 -2.99 31.84
CA GLU A 461 3.53 -2.62 32.59
C GLU A 461 2.87 -1.26 32.23
N GLU A 462 3.55 -0.32 31.57
CA GLU A 462 2.91 0.90 31.02
C GLU A 462 3.68 1.46 29.81
N PRO A 463 3.29 1.12 28.57
CA PRO A 463 3.92 1.70 27.39
C PRO A 463 3.30 3.04 26.95
N GLU A 464 4.14 4.08 26.80
CA GLU A 464 3.79 5.26 26.00
C GLU A 464 3.63 4.85 24.52
N ILE A 465 2.46 5.11 23.95
CA ILE A 465 2.09 4.74 22.59
C ILE A 465 2.61 5.79 21.59
N PRO A 466 3.28 5.37 20.49
CA PRO A 466 3.71 6.29 19.46
C PRO A 466 2.53 6.93 18.71
N GLN A 467 2.54 8.26 18.58
CA GLN A 467 1.48 9.06 17.94
C GLN A 467 1.81 9.43 16.48
N THR A 468 3.09 9.52 16.13
CA THR A 468 3.57 9.92 14.80
C THR A 468 4.35 8.78 14.14
N LEU A 469 4.46 8.79 12.81
CA LEU A 469 5.25 7.77 12.10
C LEU A 469 6.73 7.85 12.48
N THR A 470 7.25 9.07 12.70
CA THR A 470 8.62 9.30 13.16
C THR A 470 8.86 8.65 14.52
N GLU A 471 7.92 8.79 15.45
CA GLU A 471 8.00 8.14 16.76
C GLU A 471 7.87 6.62 16.65
N THR A 472 6.97 6.09 15.82
CA THR A 472 6.87 4.65 15.55
C THR A 472 8.19 4.08 15.04
N MET A 473 8.86 4.75 14.10
CA MET A 473 10.16 4.34 13.58
C MET A 473 11.28 4.44 14.63
N ALA A 474 11.25 5.48 15.47
CA ALA A 474 12.18 5.63 16.58
C ALA A 474 12.03 4.50 17.62
N HIS A 475 10.79 4.13 17.96
CA HIS A 475 10.50 2.97 18.81
C HIS A 475 10.96 1.68 18.14
N PHE A 476 10.73 1.52 16.84
CA PHE A 476 11.14 0.32 16.10
C PHE A 476 12.65 0.12 16.19
N LEU A 477 13.42 1.19 15.95
CA LEU A 477 14.88 1.15 16.07
C LEU A 477 15.34 0.83 17.50
N SER A 478 14.71 1.43 18.50
CA SER A 478 15.05 1.24 19.92
C SER A 478 14.77 -0.20 20.40
N THR A 479 13.57 -0.72 20.08
CA THR A 479 13.16 -2.11 20.34
C THR A 479 14.13 -3.12 19.73
N GLN A 480 14.47 -2.97 18.45
CA GLN A 480 15.38 -3.91 17.80
C GLN A 480 16.79 -3.89 18.41
N THR A 481 17.26 -2.72 18.83
CA THR A 481 18.58 -2.64 19.49
C THR A 481 18.56 -3.29 20.88
N ARG A 482 17.45 -3.17 21.61
CA ARG A 482 17.27 -3.79 22.93
C ARG A 482 17.14 -5.32 22.86
N ARG A 483 16.47 -5.88 21.83
CA ARG A 483 16.41 -7.33 21.59
C ARG A 483 17.80 -7.97 21.53
N LYS A 484 18.72 -7.32 20.83
CA LYS A 484 20.11 -7.77 20.74
C LYS A 484 20.78 -7.82 22.11
N MET A 485 20.62 -6.79 22.95
CA MET A 485 21.21 -6.76 24.31
C MET A 485 20.77 -7.95 25.17
N LYS A 486 19.52 -8.41 25.03
CA LYS A 486 18.99 -9.55 25.81
C LYS A 486 19.47 -10.91 25.31
N LYS A 487 19.69 -11.08 23.99
CA LYS A 487 20.11 -12.36 23.37
C LYS A 487 21.61 -12.65 23.51
N SER A 488 22.48 -11.63 23.52
CA SER A 488 23.92 -11.82 23.75
C SER A 488 24.17 -12.20 25.23
N GLY A 489 24.45 -13.49 25.47
CA GLY A 489 24.58 -14.11 26.80
C GLY A 489 25.23 -13.22 27.87
N GLY A 490 24.53 -13.10 29.01
CA GLY A 490 24.76 -12.11 30.06
C GLY A 490 26.21 -11.96 30.51
N MET A 491 26.89 -10.95 29.97
CA MET A 491 28.12 -10.42 30.55
C MET A 491 27.79 -9.28 31.52
N PRO A 492 28.47 -9.17 32.68
CA PRO A 492 28.14 -8.18 33.69
C PRO A 492 28.45 -6.76 33.20
N VAL A 493 27.50 -5.86 33.44
CA VAL A 493 27.48 -4.46 33.04
C VAL A 493 28.65 -3.67 33.67
N LYS A 494 29.64 -3.36 32.83
CA LYS A 494 30.45 -2.11 32.85
C LYS A 494 30.53 -1.45 31.45
N THR A 495 29.70 -1.90 30.50
CA THR A 495 29.94 -1.73 29.06
C THR A 495 28.68 -1.36 28.27
N GLU A 496 27.64 -0.85 28.94
CA GLU A 496 26.40 -0.40 28.28
C GLU A 496 26.67 0.83 27.37
N GLU A 497 27.51 1.75 27.84
CA GLU A 497 27.95 2.92 27.06
C GLU A 497 28.77 2.53 25.82
N ASN A 498 29.70 1.58 25.94
CA ASN A 498 30.53 1.12 24.82
C ASN A 498 29.70 0.36 23.77
N PHE A 499 28.71 -0.43 24.19
CA PHE A 499 27.79 -1.12 23.28
C PHE A 499 26.93 -0.12 22.49
N LEU A 500 26.35 0.86 23.18
CA LEU A 500 25.55 1.93 22.55
C LEU A 500 26.39 2.78 21.59
N THR A 501 27.67 3.04 21.94
CA THR A 501 28.59 3.82 21.09
C THR A 501 28.97 3.07 19.82
N LEU A 502 29.30 1.77 19.92
CA LEU A 502 29.63 0.93 18.76
C LEU A 502 28.42 0.74 17.84
N HIS A 503 27.23 0.52 18.43
CA HIS A 503 25.98 0.44 17.67
C HIS A 503 25.63 1.77 17.00
N ARG A 504 25.82 2.89 17.67
CA ARG A 504 25.59 4.22 17.10
C ARG A 504 26.43 4.45 15.85
N GLU A 505 27.73 4.19 15.91
CA GLU A 505 28.62 4.41 14.75
C GLU A 505 28.16 3.59 13.55
N PHE A 506 27.79 2.32 13.78
CA PHE A 506 27.24 1.46 12.74
C PHE A 506 25.92 1.98 12.16
N LEU A 507 24.98 2.40 13.01
CA LEU A 507 23.69 2.97 12.58
C LEU A 507 23.87 4.25 11.75
N LEU A 508 24.83 5.10 12.11
CA LEU A 508 25.14 6.31 11.36
C LEU A 508 25.77 5.99 9.99
N LYS A 509 26.68 5.00 9.92
CA LYS A 509 27.21 4.50 8.63
C LYS A 509 26.09 3.92 7.76
N LEU A 510 25.15 3.18 8.35
CA LEU A 510 23.99 2.67 7.63
C LEU A 510 23.07 3.80 7.15
N GLY A 511 22.87 4.83 7.98
CA GLY A 511 22.14 6.04 7.60
C GLY A 511 22.81 6.82 6.48
N LYS A 512 24.15 6.85 6.43
CA LYS A 512 24.93 7.41 5.33
C LYS A 512 24.66 6.67 4.01
N VAL A 513 24.72 5.33 4.02
CA VAL A 513 24.36 4.50 2.85
C VAL A 513 22.94 4.81 2.41
N ALA A 514 22.00 4.85 3.36
CA ALA A 514 20.60 5.12 3.08
C ALA A 514 20.40 6.46 2.35
N PHE A 515 21.06 7.53 2.84
CA PHE A 515 20.99 8.87 2.26
C PHE A 515 21.61 8.94 0.86
N GLN A 516 22.82 8.39 0.67
CA GLN A 516 23.48 8.40 -0.64
C GLN A 516 22.68 7.62 -1.70
N GLN A 517 22.13 6.46 -1.34
CA GLN A 517 21.32 5.67 -2.27
C GLN A 517 19.97 6.33 -2.54
N LEU A 518 19.40 7.06 -1.57
CA LEU A 518 18.18 7.85 -1.78
C LEU A 518 18.41 9.03 -2.75
N LEU A 519 19.57 9.68 -2.70
CA LEU A 519 19.96 10.72 -3.67
C LEU A 519 20.13 10.16 -5.09
N LYS A 520 20.65 8.93 -5.21
CA LYS A 520 20.74 8.20 -6.48
C LYS A 520 19.39 7.63 -6.96
N ASN A 521 18.33 7.79 -6.17
CA ASN A 521 17.02 7.15 -6.36
C ASN A 521 17.13 5.63 -6.56
N SER A 522 18.00 5.00 -5.77
CA SER A 522 18.28 3.57 -5.83
C SER A 522 17.76 2.86 -4.58
N LEU A 523 16.89 1.87 -4.78
CA LEU A 523 16.34 1.02 -3.71
C LEU A 523 17.27 -0.13 -3.32
N ILE A 524 18.19 -0.47 -4.21
CA ILE A 524 19.08 -1.63 -4.10
C ILE A 524 20.51 -1.15 -4.12
N PHE A 525 21.40 -1.82 -3.40
CA PHE A 525 22.84 -1.53 -3.44
C PHE A 525 23.66 -2.80 -3.22
N TYR A 526 24.95 -2.71 -3.54
CA TYR A 526 25.88 -3.84 -3.56
C TYR A 526 26.93 -3.72 -2.47
N GLU A 527 27.71 -4.77 -2.28
CA GLU A 527 28.82 -4.83 -1.31
C GLU A 527 29.78 -3.64 -1.46
N LYS A 528 30.10 -3.25 -2.70
CA LYS A 528 30.93 -2.07 -2.97
C LYS A 528 30.34 -0.76 -2.42
N ASP A 529 29.01 -0.58 -2.50
CA ASP A 529 28.35 0.61 -1.96
C ASP A 529 28.43 0.68 -0.42
N LEU A 530 28.48 -0.48 0.26
CA LEU A 530 28.68 -0.58 1.71
C LEU A 530 30.14 -0.27 2.09
N GLU A 531 31.09 -0.81 1.32
CA GLU A 531 32.52 -0.56 1.50
C GLU A 531 32.87 0.92 1.30
N ASP A 532 32.31 1.56 0.25
CA ASP A 532 32.47 2.99 -0.04
C ASP A 532 31.98 3.87 1.13
N CYS A 533 31.07 3.36 1.97
CA CYS A 533 30.56 4.02 3.16
C CYS A 533 31.28 3.62 4.47
N GLY A 534 32.32 2.79 4.38
CA GLY A 534 33.14 2.37 5.52
C GLY A 534 32.50 1.28 6.41
N ILE A 535 31.61 0.46 5.85
CA ILE A 535 31.02 -0.70 6.53
C ILE A 535 31.82 -1.95 6.15
N ASP A 536 32.57 -2.51 7.11
CA ASP A 536 33.25 -3.81 6.93
C ASP A 536 32.25 -4.97 7.12
N MET A 537 32.12 -5.82 6.09
CA MET A 537 31.24 -7.01 6.11
C MET A 537 31.57 -7.98 7.25
N LYS A 538 32.82 -8.04 7.73
CA LYS A 538 33.23 -8.88 8.87
C LYS A 538 32.83 -8.28 10.22
N ALA A 539 32.71 -6.96 10.33
CA ALA A 539 32.15 -6.30 11.50
C ALA A 539 30.61 -6.33 11.48
N ALA A 540 30.01 -6.29 10.28
CA ALA A 540 28.56 -6.39 10.08
C ALA A 540 27.99 -7.76 10.51
N SER A 541 28.76 -8.86 10.43
CA SER A 541 28.33 -10.18 10.92
C SER A 541 28.12 -10.23 12.45
N VAL A 542 28.77 -9.35 13.23
CA VAL A 542 28.54 -9.21 14.68
C VAL A 542 27.23 -8.45 14.98
N CYS A 543 26.68 -7.77 13.97
CA CYS A 543 25.38 -7.12 13.99
C CYS A 543 24.33 -7.88 13.17
N SER A 544 24.59 -9.12 12.74
CA SER A 544 23.82 -9.81 11.70
C SER A 544 22.32 -9.92 11.96
N GLU A 545 21.86 -10.11 13.21
CA GLU A 545 20.43 -10.17 13.52
C GLU A 545 19.74 -8.80 13.35
N PHE A 546 20.31 -7.70 13.88
CA PHE A 546 19.77 -6.36 13.66
C PHE A 546 19.88 -5.95 12.19
N PHE A 547 21.00 -6.33 11.57
CA PHE A 547 21.28 -6.10 10.16
C PHE A 547 20.25 -6.82 9.30
N SER A 548 19.91 -8.08 9.57
CA SER A 548 18.94 -8.86 8.77
C SER A 548 17.49 -8.40 8.95
N THR A 549 17.10 -7.84 10.10
CA THR A 549 15.75 -7.30 10.30
C THR A 549 15.53 -5.96 9.59
N VAL A 550 16.55 -5.11 9.45
CA VAL A 550 16.44 -3.77 8.84
C VAL A 550 16.90 -3.78 7.38
N LEU A 551 17.95 -4.53 7.09
CA LEU A 551 18.59 -4.66 5.80
C LEU A 551 18.53 -6.12 5.36
N VAL A 552 17.76 -6.40 4.33
CA VAL A 552 17.66 -7.76 3.81
C VAL A 552 18.89 -8.04 2.95
N GLU A 553 19.68 -9.04 3.34
CA GLU A 553 20.70 -9.65 2.51
C GLU A 553 20.05 -10.75 1.66
N GLU A 554 20.03 -10.57 0.35
CA GLU A 554 19.56 -11.59 -0.58
C GLU A 554 20.74 -12.12 -1.40
N LYS A 555 20.96 -13.44 -1.34
CA LYS A 555 21.92 -14.13 -2.20
C LYS A 555 21.23 -14.45 -3.52
N ILE A 556 21.59 -13.71 -4.56
CA ILE A 556 21.00 -13.87 -5.89
C ILE A 556 21.83 -14.89 -6.70
N ILE A 557 21.27 -15.32 -7.82
CA ILE A 557 21.97 -15.99 -8.93
C ILE A 557 23.33 -15.28 -9.12
N TYR A 558 24.43 -16.03 -9.29
CA TYR A 558 25.85 -15.60 -9.30
C TYR A 558 26.59 -15.47 -7.95
N GLN A 559 26.01 -15.88 -6.82
CA GLN A 559 26.65 -15.73 -5.49
C GLN A 559 26.98 -14.28 -5.10
N LYS A 560 26.42 -13.30 -5.83
CA LYS A 560 26.53 -11.89 -5.48
C LYS A 560 25.47 -11.54 -4.44
N LYS A 561 25.90 -10.83 -3.40
CA LYS A 561 25.03 -10.33 -2.36
C LYS A 561 24.40 -9.02 -2.79
N VAL A 562 23.09 -8.93 -2.58
CA VAL A 562 22.33 -7.72 -2.82
C VAL A 562 21.70 -7.27 -1.51
N PHE A 563 21.76 -5.96 -1.26
CA PHE A 563 21.27 -5.35 -0.04
C PHE A 563 20.18 -4.34 -0.38
N PHE A 564 19.12 -4.35 0.42
CA PHE A 564 18.05 -3.36 0.37
C PHE A 564 17.41 -3.25 1.75
N PHE A 565 16.89 -2.07 2.08
CA PHE A 565 16.12 -1.90 3.31
C PHE A 565 14.80 -2.66 3.19
N VAL A 566 14.31 -3.23 4.30
CA VAL A 566 13.00 -3.92 4.34
C VAL A 566 11.85 -3.06 3.78
N HIS A 567 11.98 -1.73 3.87
CA HIS A 567 11.05 -0.80 3.28
C HIS A 567 11.71 0.55 2.96
N LEU A 568 11.22 1.24 1.93
CA LEU A 568 11.70 2.58 1.56
C LEU A 568 11.55 3.59 2.71
N THR A 569 10.46 3.55 3.48
CA THR A 569 10.30 4.46 4.61
C THR A 569 11.34 4.21 5.70
N VAL A 570 11.84 2.98 5.85
CA VAL A 570 12.93 2.66 6.77
C VAL A 570 14.23 3.27 6.24
N GLN A 571 14.53 3.11 4.95
CA GLN A 571 15.66 3.80 4.32
C GLN A 571 15.60 5.33 4.51
N GLU A 572 14.44 5.94 4.25
CA GLU A 572 14.24 7.39 4.41
C GLU A 572 14.39 7.85 5.87
N PHE A 573 13.95 7.03 6.84
CA PHE A 573 14.14 7.30 8.26
C PHE A 573 15.62 7.24 8.66
N PHE A 574 16.36 6.23 8.21
CA PHE A 574 17.80 6.11 8.44
C PHE A 574 18.59 7.26 7.80
N ALA A 575 18.20 7.66 6.58
CA ALA A 575 18.74 8.84 5.92
C ALA A 575 18.49 10.11 6.75
N ALA A 576 17.27 10.28 7.28
CA ALA A 576 16.93 11.42 8.13
C ALA A 576 17.73 11.44 9.45
N LEU A 577 17.95 10.28 10.08
CA LEU A 577 18.79 10.15 11.28
C LEU A 577 20.23 10.59 11.02
N TYR A 578 20.82 10.16 9.90
CA TYR A 578 22.18 10.55 9.52
C TYR A 578 22.28 12.06 9.29
N VAL A 579 21.38 12.64 8.49
CA VAL A 579 21.39 14.10 8.23
C VAL A 579 21.17 14.90 9.50
N PHE A 580 20.28 14.43 10.37
CA PHE A 580 20.03 15.05 11.67
C PHE A 580 21.27 15.04 12.58
N ASP A 581 21.98 13.90 12.69
CA ASP A 581 23.22 13.81 13.48
C ASP A 581 24.35 14.66 12.86
N SER A 582 24.48 14.66 11.53
CA SER A 582 25.43 15.51 10.81
C SER A 582 25.23 16.99 11.09
N PHE A 583 23.97 17.44 11.16
CA PHE A 583 23.61 18.80 11.52
C PHE A 583 23.91 19.16 12.97
N LEU A 584 23.81 18.22 13.91
CA LEU A 584 24.15 18.46 15.31
C LEU A 584 25.67 18.47 15.55
N ASN A 585 26.42 17.72 14.74
CA ASN A 585 27.88 17.60 14.86
C ASN A 585 28.66 18.51 13.89
N ASN A 586 27.97 19.40 13.14
CA ASN A 586 28.55 20.26 12.10
C ASN A 586 29.37 19.52 11.03
N ASN A 587 29.07 18.24 10.78
CA ASN A 587 29.73 17.46 9.73
C ASN A 587 28.92 17.55 8.41
N ILE A 588 29.05 18.68 7.72
CA ILE A 588 28.24 19.02 6.54
C ILE A 588 28.96 18.69 5.22
N THR A 589 30.24 18.30 5.27
CA THR A 589 31.09 18.06 4.08
C THR A 589 30.43 17.17 3.02
N GLU A 590 29.79 16.08 3.42
CA GLU A 590 29.11 15.14 2.50
C GLU A 590 27.72 15.61 2.05
N LEU A 591 27.20 16.67 2.66
CA LEU A 591 25.93 17.31 2.31
C LEU A 591 26.13 18.53 1.40
N GLU A 592 27.36 18.99 1.19
CA GLU A 592 27.68 20.19 0.40
C GLU A 592 27.18 20.08 -1.05
N ASP A 593 27.42 18.94 -1.70
CA ASP A 593 26.94 18.66 -3.07
C ASP A 593 25.40 18.69 -3.16
N PHE A 594 24.73 18.21 -2.12
CA PHE A 594 23.27 18.20 -2.05
C PHE A 594 22.68 19.58 -1.73
N LEU A 595 23.34 20.37 -0.88
CA LEU A 595 22.87 21.68 -0.45
C LEU A 595 23.22 22.79 -1.46
N GLN A 596 24.32 22.63 -2.22
CA GLN A 596 24.91 23.59 -3.18
C GLN A 596 24.99 25.02 -2.62
N MET A 597 25.34 25.14 -1.36
CA MET A 597 25.49 26.42 -0.66
C MET A 597 26.91 26.96 -0.91
N LYS A 598 27.05 28.27 -1.15
CA LYS A 598 28.36 28.92 -1.34
C LYS A 598 28.87 29.51 -0.02
N ASP A 599 29.99 28.98 0.49
CA ASP A 599 30.97 29.57 1.41
C ASP A 599 30.45 30.59 2.47
N LYS A 600 29.40 30.25 3.22
CA LYS A 600 29.05 30.94 4.47
C LYS A 600 28.76 29.93 5.57
N GLU A 601 29.11 30.27 6.81
CA GLU A 601 28.60 29.55 7.97
C GLU A 601 27.07 29.64 7.98
N HIS A 602 26.40 28.50 7.82
CA HIS A 602 24.94 28.41 7.79
C HIS A 602 24.42 27.94 9.14
N THR A 603 23.35 28.58 9.63
CA THR A 603 22.69 28.09 10.85
C THR A 603 21.93 26.79 10.54
N LEU A 604 21.67 25.96 11.56
CA LEU A 604 20.81 24.78 11.44
C LEU A 604 19.48 25.09 10.75
N LEU A 605 18.89 26.24 11.07
CA LEU A 605 17.63 26.68 10.48
C LEU A 605 17.76 26.92 8.96
N ASP A 606 18.87 27.48 8.50
CA ASP A 606 19.08 27.77 7.07
C ASP A 606 19.29 26.47 6.28
N LEU A 607 19.99 25.50 6.86
CA LEU A 607 20.14 24.16 6.28
C LEU A 607 18.78 23.45 6.15
N LEU A 608 17.98 23.46 7.22
CA LEU A 608 16.64 22.84 7.22
C LEU A 608 15.71 23.50 6.18
N LYS A 609 15.70 24.84 6.08
CA LYS A 609 14.91 25.56 5.06
C LYS A 609 15.33 25.15 3.65
N THR A 610 16.63 25.03 3.40
CA THR A 610 17.17 24.63 2.09
C THR A 610 16.74 23.22 1.71
N ILE A 611 16.74 22.29 2.66
CA ILE A 611 16.22 20.93 2.42
C ILE A 611 14.74 20.96 2.07
N VAL A 612 13.93 21.69 2.84
CA VAL A 612 12.48 21.84 2.58
C VAL A 612 12.23 22.38 1.17
N ASP A 613 12.91 23.46 0.78
CA ASP A 613 12.74 24.06 -0.55
C ASP A 613 13.20 23.12 -1.68
N ARG A 614 14.25 22.30 -1.47
CA ARG A 614 14.74 21.32 -2.46
C ARG A 614 13.81 20.12 -2.63
N VAL A 615 13.30 19.56 -1.53
CA VAL A 615 12.39 18.41 -1.55
C VAL A 615 11.03 18.80 -2.14
N LEU A 616 10.50 19.97 -1.79
CA LEU A 616 9.26 20.49 -2.38
C LEU A 616 9.45 20.96 -3.84
N GLY A 617 10.69 21.13 -4.28
CA GLY A 617 11.05 21.36 -5.67
C GLY A 617 10.88 20.11 -6.54
N LYS A 618 10.96 20.26 -7.87
CA LYS A 618 10.78 19.13 -8.81
C LYS A 618 11.88 18.07 -8.75
N ALA A 619 13.06 18.38 -8.20
CA ALA A 619 14.25 17.54 -8.31
C ALA A 619 14.27 16.37 -7.30
N TYR A 620 13.67 16.55 -6.12
CA TYR A 620 13.75 15.58 -5.01
C TYR A 620 12.38 15.25 -4.41
N GLY A 621 11.30 15.37 -5.20
CA GLY A 621 9.94 15.11 -4.74
C GLY A 621 9.68 13.67 -4.27
N HIS A 622 10.59 12.73 -4.52
CA HIS A 622 10.52 11.36 -3.98
C HIS A 622 11.00 11.25 -2.52
N MET A 623 11.57 12.31 -1.94
CA MET A 623 12.15 12.33 -0.58
C MET A 623 11.19 12.93 0.48
N ASP A 624 9.88 12.84 0.25
CA ASP A 624 8.87 13.43 1.12
C ASP A 624 8.90 12.86 2.55
N PHE A 625 9.03 11.52 2.69
CA PHE A 625 9.12 10.90 4.00
C PHE A 625 10.45 11.22 4.68
N PHE A 626 11.55 11.28 3.93
CA PHE A 626 12.83 11.77 4.46
C PHE A 626 12.68 13.16 5.10
N MET A 627 12.04 14.11 4.41
CA MET A 627 11.77 15.45 4.96
C MET A 627 10.88 15.38 6.21
N ARG A 628 9.82 14.58 6.18
CA ARG A 628 8.92 14.36 7.33
C ARG A 628 9.67 13.85 8.55
N PHE A 629 10.48 12.80 8.39
CA PHE A 629 11.28 12.23 9.46
C PHE A 629 12.31 13.23 10.00
N LEU A 630 13.01 13.94 9.11
CA LEU A 630 14.02 14.92 9.50
C LEU A 630 13.41 16.03 10.37
N LEU A 631 12.27 16.60 9.96
CA LEU A 631 11.59 17.64 10.74
C LEU A 631 10.88 17.05 11.97
N GLY A 632 10.38 15.81 11.89
CA GLY A 632 9.80 15.09 13.02
C GLY A 632 10.81 14.82 14.14
N LEU A 633 12.07 14.57 13.81
CA LEU A 633 13.17 14.38 14.79
C LEU A 633 13.54 15.67 15.54
N LEU A 634 13.13 16.85 15.05
CA LEU A 634 13.27 18.11 15.80
C LEU A 634 12.43 18.11 17.07
N VAL A 635 11.27 17.45 17.05
CA VAL A 635 10.35 17.35 18.17
C VAL A 635 10.92 16.39 19.22
N GLU A 636 11.03 16.87 20.45
CA GLU A 636 11.65 16.10 21.53
C GLU A 636 10.94 14.76 21.78
N ALA A 637 9.61 14.75 21.80
CA ALA A 637 8.80 13.55 22.07
C ALA A 637 9.12 12.40 21.10
N ASN A 638 9.28 12.69 19.80
CA ASN A 638 9.55 11.69 18.77
C ASN A 638 10.95 11.06 18.90
N ARG A 639 11.89 11.69 19.62
CA ARG A 639 13.27 11.21 19.78
C ARG A 639 13.63 10.77 21.20
N ARG A 640 12.68 10.78 22.15
CA ARG A 640 12.93 10.40 23.55
C ARG A 640 13.55 9.01 23.67
N VAL A 641 13.03 8.05 22.91
CA VAL A 641 13.53 6.67 22.86
C VAL A 641 14.89 6.50 22.18
N LEU A 642 15.40 7.56 21.55
CA LEU A 642 16.71 7.60 20.88
C LEU A 642 17.78 8.36 21.68
N ARG A 643 17.49 8.82 22.92
CA ARG A 643 18.41 9.63 23.73
C ARG A 643 19.78 8.97 23.99
N GLY A 644 19.87 7.63 23.92
CA GLY A 644 21.15 6.90 23.99
C GLY A 644 21.95 6.86 22.69
N PHE A 645 21.32 7.09 21.53
CA PHE A 645 21.93 7.03 20.20
C PHE A 645 22.29 8.40 19.64
N LEU A 646 21.50 9.45 19.93
CA LEU A 646 21.72 10.81 19.42
C LEU A 646 22.20 11.74 20.56
N LYS A 647 23.24 12.54 20.31
CA LYS A 647 23.69 13.56 21.27
C LYS A 647 22.60 14.64 21.40
N THR A 648 22.07 14.83 22.60
CA THR A 648 20.88 15.67 22.85
C THR A 648 21.17 17.13 23.18
N SER A 649 22.43 17.56 23.20
CA SER A 649 22.80 18.91 23.60
C SER A 649 22.51 19.94 22.51
N GLY A 650 21.47 20.77 22.70
CA GLY A 650 21.44 22.13 22.13
C GLY A 650 20.31 22.55 21.18
N LEU A 651 19.28 21.73 20.92
CA LEU A 651 18.17 22.17 20.05
C LEU A 651 17.21 23.12 20.78
N SER A 652 17.18 24.38 20.34
CA SER A 652 16.25 25.38 20.87
C SER A 652 14.82 25.17 20.35
N GLN A 653 13.83 25.27 21.24
CA GLN A 653 12.39 25.35 20.86
C GLN A 653 12.10 26.48 19.85
N ASP A 654 12.98 27.48 19.76
CA ASP A 654 12.90 28.57 18.79
C ASP A 654 13.09 28.07 17.34
N THR A 655 13.94 27.06 17.10
CA THR A 655 14.18 26.51 15.76
C THR A 655 12.93 25.81 15.22
N GLU A 656 12.22 25.05 16.06
CA GLU A 656 10.96 24.37 15.73
C GLU A 656 9.87 25.38 15.32
N LYS A 657 9.69 26.44 16.12
CA LYS A 657 8.72 27.50 15.82
C LYS A 657 9.06 28.23 14.52
N LYS A 658 10.35 28.51 14.28
CA LYS A 658 10.82 29.19 13.06
C LYS A 658 10.64 28.33 11.81
N ILE A 659 10.89 27.02 11.86
CA ILE A 659 10.67 26.14 10.70
C ILE A 659 9.17 25.94 10.42
N LEU A 660 8.32 25.79 11.44
CA LEU A 660 6.86 25.76 11.26
C LEU A 660 6.35 27.05 10.60
N THR A 661 6.87 28.20 11.01
CA THR A 661 6.54 29.49 10.38
C THR A 661 6.97 29.54 8.91
N HIS A 662 8.13 28.96 8.59
CA HIS A 662 8.60 28.84 7.21
C HIS A 662 7.71 27.92 6.36
N LEU A 663 7.32 26.74 6.85
CA LEU A 663 6.40 25.83 6.16
C LEU A 663 5.06 26.52 5.86
N LYS A 664 4.53 27.31 6.81
CA LYS A 664 3.33 28.11 6.63
C LYS A 664 3.49 29.19 5.57
N SER A 665 4.67 29.83 5.51
CA SER A 665 4.99 30.81 4.46
C SER A 665 5.07 30.18 3.06
N ILE A 666 5.59 28.94 2.98
CA ILE A 666 5.69 28.17 1.74
C ILE A 666 4.29 27.80 1.25
N ARG A 667 3.40 27.28 2.11
CA ARG A 667 2.00 26.98 1.78
C ARG A 667 1.28 28.17 1.15
N ARG A 668 1.61 29.41 1.57
CA ARG A 668 1.00 30.62 1.00
C ARG A 668 1.44 30.93 -0.43
N LYS A 669 2.48 30.26 -0.96
CA LYS A 669 2.90 30.32 -2.37
C LYS A 669 2.05 29.36 -3.23
N LYS A 670 2.20 29.44 -4.56
CA LYS A 670 1.48 28.57 -5.51
C LYS A 670 2.16 27.20 -5.59
N ILE A 671 1.68 26.23 -4.81
CA ILE A 671 2.19 24.85 -4.74
C ILE A 671 1.14 23.89 -5.30
N SER A 672 1.56 22.72 -5.78
CA SER A 672 0.63 21.65 -6.19
C SER A 672 -0.16 21.11 -4.98
N PRO A 673 -1.35 20.52 -5.21
CA PRO A 673 -2.09 19.82 -4.16
C PRO A 673 -1.23 18.77 -3.43
N ASP A 674 -0.42 17.98 -4.15
CA ASP A 674 0.49 16.98 -3.57
C ASP A 674 1.48 17.63 -2.58
N GLY A 675 2.12 18.74 -2.98
CA GLY A 675 3.05 19.46 -2.12
C GLY A 675 2.38 20.04 -0.88
N CYS A 676 1.12 20.50 -0.98
CA CYS A 676 0.34 20.94 0.16
C CYS A 676 0.01 19.80 1.12
N ILE A 677 -0.40 18.64 0.62
CA ILE A 677 -0.64 17.44 1.45
C ILE A 677 0.64 17.03 2.17
N ASN A 678 1.78 17.01 1.48
CA ASN A 678 3.07 16.70 2.09
C ASN A 678 3.43 17.67 3.21
N LEU A 679 3.24 18.98 3.01
CA LEU A 679 3.45 19.98 4.04
C LEU A 679 2.60 19.74 5.28
N PHE A 680 1.30 19.46 5.10
CA PHE A 680 0.41 19.16 6.22
C PHE A 680 0.83 17.89 6.96
N GLN A 681 1.22 16.84 6.24
CA GLN A 681 1.74 15.60 6.84
C GLN A 681 3.03 15.86 7.63
N THR A 682 3.94 16.68 7.10
CA THR A 682 5.15 17.09 7.84
C THR A 682 4.81 17.86 9.11
N MET A 683 3.81 18.75 9.08
CA MET A 683 3.38 19.45 10.29
C MET A 683 2.74 18.50 11.32
N VAL A 684 2.03 17.44 10.89
CA VAL A 684 1.53 16.38 11.77
C VAL A 684 2.67 15.62 12.44
N GLU A 685 3.72 15.25 11.68
CA GLU A 685 4.92 14.61 12.23
C GLU A 685 5.66 15.51 13.22
N MET A 686 5.63 16.82 12.99
CA MET A 686 6.10 17.84 13.92
C MET A 686 5.16 18.09 15.12
N ARG A 687 4.04 17.37 15.22
CA ARG A 687 2.99 17.54 16.24
C ARG A 687 2.40 18.96 16.31
N ASP A 688 2.37 19.71 15.21
CA ASP A 688 1.73 21.04 15.19
C ASP A 688 0.22 20.90 15.41
N HIS A 689 -0.30 21.60 16.42
CA HIS A 689 -1.73 21.59 16.73
C HIS A 689 -2.55 22.51 15.81
N LYS A 690 -1.89 23.31 14.97
CA LYS A 690 -2.52 24.26 14.03
C LYS A 690 -2.71 23.73 12.61
N VAL A 691 -2.36 22.48 12.33
CA VAL A 691 -2.49 21.90 10.96
C VAL A 691 -3.92 22.02 10.43
N LYS A 692 -4.91 21.83 11.30
CA LYS A 692 -6.32 21.97 10.95
C LYS A 692 -6.64 23.38 10.43
N ASP A 693 -6.17 24.42 11.12
CA ASP A 693 -6.40 25.82 10.73
C ASP A 693 -5.76 26.10 9.36
N GLU A 694 -4.58 25.53 9.11
CA GLU A 694 -3.88 25.67 7.83
C GLU A 694 -4.59 24.92 6.69
N ILE A 695 -5.22 23.76 6.98
CA ILE A 695 -6.06 23.02 6.03
C ILE A 695 -7.33 23.84 5.73
N GLU A 696 -8.05 24.33 6.74
CA GLU A 696 -9.24 25.16 6.54
C GLU A 696 -8.93 26.42 5.72
N GLU A 697 -7.82 27.10 6.01
CA GLU A 697 -7.40 28.28 5.24
C GLU A 697 -7.03 27.89 3.80
N TYR A 698 -6.37 26.75 3.59
CA TYR A 698 -6.06 26.25 2.24
C TYR A 698 -7.33 25.99 1.41
N LEU A 699 -8.40 25.53 2.06
CA LEU A 699 -9.67 25.24 1.42
C LEU A 699 -10.53 26.50 1.18
N LYS A 700 -10.44 27.51 2.06
CA LYS A 700 -11.20 28.77 1.95
C LYS A 700 -10.72 29.67 0.82
N VAL A 701 -9.46 29.56 0.39
CA VAL A 701 -8.91 30.43 -0.66
C VAL A 701 -9.52 30.05 -2.02
N PRO A 702 -10.39 30.89 -2.61
CA PRO A 702 -10.89 30.65 -3.95
C PRO A 702 -9.72 30.83 -4.91
N ASP A 703 -9.38 29.77 -5.62
CA ASP A 703 -8.53 29.79 -6.81
C ASP A 703 -7.01 30.00 -6.58
N ARG A 704 -6.24 28.91 -6.66
CA ARG A 704 -4.78 28.97 -6.89
C ARG A 704 -4.27 28.05 -7.99
N SER A 705 -4.97 26.96 -8.32
CA SER A 705 -4.50 25.99 -9.32
C SER A 705 -5.54 25.61 -10.38
N GLY A 706 -6.81 25.99 -10.23
CA GLY A 706 -7.89 25.52 -11.11
C GLY A 706 -8.12 24.00 -11.11
N LYS A 707 -7.34 23.22 -10.34
CA LYS A 707 -7.38 21.76 -10.32
C LYS A 707 -8.22 21.25 -9.15
N GLU A 708 -9.08 20.28 -9.44
CA GLU A 708 -9.86 19.57 -8.43
C GLU A 708 -8.95 18.68 -7.57
N LEU A 709 -9.30 18.52 -6.29
CA LEU A 709 -8.65 17.55 -5.43
C LEU A 709 -9.04 16.14 -5.90
N THR A 710 -8.06 15.26 -6.05
CA THR A 710 -8.32 13.84 -6.33
C THR A 710 -8.92 13.17 -5.10
N PRO A 711 -9.63 12.04 -5.27
CA PRO A 711 -10.10 11.25 -4.13
C PRO A 711 -9.00 10.85 -3.14
N LEU A 712 -7.77 10.65 -3.61
CA LEU A 712 -6.62 10.35 -2.74
C LEU A 712 -6.21 11.54 -1.88
N HIS A 713 -6.22 12.76 -2.44
CA HIS A 713 -6.01 13.97 -1.64
C HIS A 713 -7.06 14.11 -0.54
N CYS A 714 -8.32 13.80 -0.86
CA CYS A 714 -9.41 13.83 0.09
C CYS A 714 -9.24 12.82 1.22
N SER A 715 -8.83 11.58 0.94
CA SER A 715 -8.47 10.61 1.98
C SER A 715 -7.35 11.11 2.89
N ALA A 716 -6.30 11.69 2.31
CA ALA A 716 -5.19 12.25 3.08
C ALA A 716 -5.64 13.41 3.98
N LEU A 717 -6.48 14.31 3.46
CA LEU A 717 -7.07 15.40 4.24
C LEU A 717 -7.96 14.88 5.36
N ALA A 718 -8.80 13.87 5.08
CA ALA A 718 -9.65 13.25 6.08
C ALA A 718 -8.83 12.70 7.26
N TYR A 719 -7.71 12.03 6.95
CA TYR A 719 -6.76 11.55 7.94
C TYR A 719 -6.14 12.69 8.76
N MET A 720 -5.65 13.74 8.09
CA MET A 720 -5.00 14.86 8.77
C MET A 720 -5.94 15.66 9.67
N LEU A 721 -7.21 15.76 9.29
CA LEU A 721 -8.26 16.35 10.12
C LEU A 721 -8.58 15.49 11.35
N GLN A 722 -8.51 14.16 11.21
CA GLN A 722 -8.74 13.17 12.26
C GLN A 722 -7.66 13.17 13.36
N VAL A 723 -6.39 13.27 12.95
CA VAL A 723 -5.24 13.29 13.89
C VAL A 723 -4.99 14.65 14.52
N SER A 724 -5.66 15.70 14.07
CA SER A 724 -5.56 17.01 14.70
C SER A 724 -6.19 16.98 16.10
N LYS A 725 -5.52 17.62 17.07
CA LYS A 725 -6.04 17.70 18.44
C LYS A 725 -7.29 18.57 18.57
N ASN A 726 -7.52 19.50 17.64
CA ASN A 726 -8.61 20.46 17.72
C ASN A 726 -9.82 20.00 16.89
N ASP A 727 -11.01 20.05 17.47
CA ASP A 727 -12.25 19.69 16.78
C ASP A 727 -12.60 20.73 15.69
N LEU A 728 -13.00 20.28 14.50
CA LEU A 728 -13.62 21.06 13.43
C LEU A 728 -14.96 21.64 13.88
N GLU A 729 -15.19 22.92 13.63
CA GLU A 729 -16.49 23.53 13.94
C GLU A 729 -17.54 23.09 12.92
N VAL A 730 -17.22 23.18 11.62
CA VAL A 730 -18.10 22.75 10.52
C VAL A 730 -17.29 22.01 9.46
N LEU A 731 -17.69 20.78 9.16
CA LEU A 731 -17.22 20.01 8.02
C LEU A 731 -18.28 20.07 6.91
N ASP A 732 -18.05 20.92 5.91
CA ASP A 732 -18.92 21.03 4.72
C ASP A 732 -18.26 20.35 3.52
N LEU A 733 -18.77 19.18 3.13
CA LEU A 733 -18.20 18.41 2.02
C LEU A 733 -18.37 19.10 0.66
N LYS A 734 -19.37 19.97 0.50
CA LYS A 734 -19.59 20.73 -0.75
C LYS A 734 -18.63 21.90 -0.89
N SER A 735 -18.02 22.37 0.22
CA SER A 735 -16.96 23.38 0.16
C SER A 735 -15.67 22.87 -0.51
N TYR A 736 -15.49 21.54 -0.59
CA TYR A 736 -14.33 20.92 -1.23
C TYR A 736 -14.54 20.76 -2.72
N ARG A 737 -13.64 21.36 -3.52
CA ARG A 737 -13.62 21.19 -4.97
C ARG A 737 -13.03 19.83 -5.36
N THR A 738 -13.89 18.82 -5.39
CA THR A 738 -13.55 17.43 -5.71
C THR A 738 -14.76 16.70 -6.31
N SER A 739 -14.53 15.50 -6.84
CA SER A 739 -15.58 14.59 -7.32
C SER A 739 -16.48 14.10 -6.18
N GLU A 740 -17.64 13.51 -6.50
CA GLU A 740 -18.51 12.89 -5.49
C GLU A 740 -17.79 11.80 -4.67
N GLU A 741 -16.91 11.04 -5.31
CA GLU A 741 -16.06 10.08 -4.60
C GLU A 741 -15.10 10.78 -3.64
N GLY A 742 -14.43 11.86 -4.07
CA GLY A 742 -13.57 12.64 -3.17
C GLY A 742 -14.30 13.25 -1.99
N ARG A 743 -15.56 13.70 -2.17
CA ARG A 743 -16.39 14.17 -1.05
C ARG A 743 -16.66 13.05 -0.05
N ARG A 744 -17.02 11.86 -0.54
CA ARG A 744 -17.24 10.68 0.32
C ARG A 744 -15.99 10.29 1.10
N ARG A 745 -14.81 10.39 0.49
CA ARG A 745 -13.52 10.11 1.15
C ARG A 745 -13.18 11.04 2.32
N LEU A 746 -13.89 12.15 2.48
CA LEU A 746 -13.76 13.08 3.61
C LEU A 746 -14.67 12.73 4.80
N ILE A 747 -15.65 11.83 4.62
CA ILE A 747 -16.59 11.40 5.67
C ILE A 747 -15.91 10.94 6.97
N PRO A 748 -14.75 10.24 6.95
CA PRO A 748 -14.05 9.90 8.19
C PRO A 748 -13.72 11.11 9.09
N ALA A 749 -13.55 12.31 8.54
CA ALA A 749 -13.29 13.53 9.31
C ALA A 749 -14.48 13.97 10.20
N VAL A 750 -15.68 13.40 10.00
CA VAL A 750 -16.87 13.67 10.82
C VAL A 750 -16.59 13.42 12.31
N ARG A 751 -15.73 12.44 12.63
CA ARG A 751 -15.30 12.08 13.99
C ARG A 751 -14.69 13.22 14.79
N ARG A 752 -14.09 14.19 14.11
CA ARG A 752 -13.48 15.37 14.73
C ARG A 752 -14.27 16.64 14.47
N SER A 753 -15.51 16.54 13.98
CA SER A 753 -16.33 17.71 13.67
C SER A 753 -17.49 17.88 14.65
N ARG A 754 -17.79 19.11 15.07
CA ARG A 754 -18.99 19.46 15.84
C ARG A 754 -20.23 19.44 14.97
N LYS A 755 -20.11 19.93 13.73
CA LYS A 755 -21.17 19.94 12.73
C LYS A 755 -20.66 19.36 11.42
N ALA A 756 -21.43 18.47 10.81
CA ALA A 756 -21.11 17.87 9.52
C ALA A 756 -22.27 18.02 8.53
N LEU A 757 -21.99 18.64 7.39
CA LEU A 757 -22.92 18.90 6.30
C LEU A 757 -22.60 17.96 5.13
N LEU A 758 -23.35 16.86 5.04
CA LEU A 758 -23.20 15.80 4.04
C LEU A 758 -24.38 15.77 3.07
N ALA A 759 -25.22 16.81 3.05
CA ALA A 759 -26.41 16.85 2.23
C ALA A 759 -26.08 16.74 0.73
N SER A 760 -26.76 15.87 0.00
CA SER A 760 -26.54 15.58 -1.44
C SER A 760 -25.06 15.29 -1.79
N CYS A 761 -24.37 14.51 -0.96
CA CYS A 761 -22.99 14.10 -1.20
C CYS A 761 -22.85 12.66 -1.73
N GLY A 762 -23.98 12.02 -2.07
CA GLY A 762 -24.01 10.66 -2.57
C GLY A 762 -23.60 9.64 -1.52
N VAL A 763 -23.84 9.91 -0.23
CA VAL A 763 -23.48 9.01 0.88
C VAL A 763 -24.19 7.66 0.67
N THR A 764 -23.40 6.60 0.46
CA THR A 764 -23.90 5.24 0.27
C THR A 764 -23.91 4.48 1.60
N ALA A 765 -24.55 3.30 1.64
CA ALA A 765 -24.59 2.45 2.84
C ALA A 765 -23.19 2.16 3.43
N GLN A 766 -22.18 1.91 2.57
CA GLN A 766 -20.79 1.71 2.99
C GLN A 766 -20.23 2.92 3.76
N TRP A 767 -20.51 4.14 3.27
CA TRP A 767 -20.06 5.35 3.96
C TRP A 767 -20.87 5.65 5.22
N VAL A 768 -22.10 5.16 5.32
CA VAL A 768 -22.88 5.19 6.56
C VAL A 768 -22.25 4.31 7.64
N GLU A 769 -21.65 3.16 7.29
CA GLU A 769 -20.91 2.35 8.26
C GLU A 769 -19.75 3.14 8.90
N HIS A 770 -19.00 3.90 8.09
CA HIS A 770 -17.95 4.80 8.60
C HIS A 770 -18.50 5.91 9.52
N LEU A 771 -19.68 6.45 9.21
CA LEU A 771 -20.38 7.42 10.07
C LEU A 771 -20.84 6.78 11.39
N ALA A 772 -21.44 5.60 11.32
CA ALA A 772 -21.91 4.85 12.48
C ALA A 772 -20.74 4.51 13.41
N PHE A 773 -19.60 4.11 12.85
CA PHE A 773 -18.36 3.95 13.62
C PHE A 773 -17.96 5.28 14.28
N GLY A 774 -18.01 6.40 13.57
CA GLY A 774 -17.66 7.71 14.12
C GLY A 774 -18.56 8.17 15.26
N LEU A 775 -19.84 7.79 15.25
CA LEU A 775 -20.79 8.04 16.34
C LEU A 775 -20.50 7.21 17.60
N ARG A 776 -19.86 6.03 17.43
CA ARG A 776 -19.44 5.16 18.54
C ARG A 776 -18.13 5.59 19.18
N PHE A 777 -17.44 6.57 18.61
CA PHE A 777 -16.13 6.98 19.08
C PHE A 777 -16.22 7.70 20.44
N PRO A 778 -15.46 7.28 21.47
CA PRO A 778 -15.44 7.96 22.75
C PRO A 778 -15.04 9.44 22.59
N HIS A 779 -15.77 10.33 23.24
CA HIS A 779 -15.54 11.78 23.19
C HIS A 779 -15.74 12.46 21.82
N SER A 780 -16.55 11.89 20.93
CA SER A 780 -16.91 12.57 19.68
C SER A 780 -17.50 13.98 19.93
N PRO A 781 -16.98 15.04 19.26
CA PRO A 781 -17.49 16.40 19.37
C PRO A 781 -18.78 16.61 18.56
N LEU A 782 -19.19 15.64 17.73
CA LEU A 782 -20.32 15.77 16.81
C LEU A 782 -21.63 16.00 17.56
N ARG A 783 -22.32 17.07 17.19
CA ARG A 783 -23.63 17.48 17.70
C ARG A 783 -24.66 17.68 16.59
N ASP A 784 -24.25 17.98 15.37
CA ASP A 784 -25.15 18.28 14.25
C ASP A 784 -24.71 17.51 13.00
N LEU A 785 -25.55 16.60 12.52
CA LEU A 785 -25.29 15.76 11.35
C LEU A 785 -26.43 15.93 10.33
N ASP A 786 -26.10 16.49 9.17
CA ASP A 786 -27.01 16.66 8.06
C ASP A 786 -26.70 15.65 6.94
N LEU A 787 -27.57 14.65 6.78
CA LEU A 787 -27.51 13.63 5.75
C LEU A 787 -28.58 13.83 4.67
N SER A 788 -29.21 15.00 4.61
CA SER A 788 -30.37 15.24 3.74
C SER A 788 -30.08 14.94 2.27
N ASN A 789 -31.07 14.45 1.52
CA ASN A 789 -30.95 14.16 0.09
C ASN A 789 -29.83 13.16 -0.25
N ASN A 790 -29.55 12.22 0.65
CA ASN A 790 -28.78 11.03 0.33
C ASN A 790 -29.73 9.84 0.29
N ASP A 791 -29.60 8.99 -0.72
CA ASP A 791 -30.56 7.92 -1.00
C ASP A 791 -30.34 6.69 -0.09
N LEU A 792 -30.39 6.91 1.23
CA LEU A 792 -30.00 5.94 2.26
C LEU A 792 -30.97 4.76 2.35
N ARG A 793 -32.27 5.00 2.16
CA ARG A 793 -33.36 4.03 2.39
C ARG A 793 -33.34 3.50 3.84
N ASP A 794 -34.22 2.55 4.13
CA ASP A 794 -34.31 1.93 5.46
C ASP A 794 -33.03 1.19 5.86
N SER A 795 -32.34 0.54 4.90
CA SER A 795 -31.08 -0.16 5.15
C SER A 795 -29.95 0.78 5.58
N GLY A 796 -29.84 1.96 4.96
CA GLY A 796 -28.85 2.97 5.37
C GLY A 796 -29.17 3.54 6.74
N VAL A 797 -30.46 3.76 7.05
CA VAL A 797 -30.90 4.18 8.38
C VAL A 797 -30.58 3.13 9.43
N GLN A 798 -30.80 1.85 9.13
CA GLN A 798 -30.46 0.73 10.02
C GLN A 798 -28.97 0.72 10.39
N GLU A 799 -28.08 0.91 9.41
CA GLU A 799 -26.63 1.00 9.67
C GLU A 799 -26.27 2.21 10.51
N LEU A 800 -26.88 3.38 10.25
CA LEU A 800 -26.70 4.58 11.06
C LEU A 800 -27.14 4.35 12.52
N CYS A 801 -28.24 3.63 12.72
CA CYS A 801 -28.79 3.31 14.04
C CYS A 801 -27.81 2.53 14.92
N LYS A 802 -26.96 1.66 14.35
CA LYS A 802 -25.88 0.98 15.12
C LYS A 802 -24.93 1.97 15.79
N GLY A 803 -24.78 3.16 15.22
CA GLY A 803 -24.03 4.27 15.80
C GLY A 803 -24.81 5.03 16.88
N LEU A 804 -26.09 5.30 16.63
CA LEU A 804 -26.98 6.02 17.54
C LEU A 804 -27.25 5.25 18.85
N GLU A 805 -27.32 3.92 18.77
CA GLU A 805 -27.47 3.00 19.91
C GLU A 805 -26.30 3.04 20.91
N SER A 806 -25.16 3.64 20.52
CA SER A 806 -23.99 3.72 21.37
C SER A 806 -24.14 4.74 22.49
N GLN A 807 -23.82 4.34 23.73
CA GLN A 807 -23.71 5.25 24.88
C GLN A 807 -22.72 6.42 24.69
N TYR A 808 -21.82 6.33 23.70
CA TYR A 808 -20.87 7.41 23.37
C TYR A 808 -21.45 8.45 22.40
N CYS A 809 -22.59 8.16 21.77
CA CYS A 809 -23.23 9.06 20.83
C CYS A 809 -23.82 10.28 21.57
N ARG A 810 -23.37 11.47 21.18
CA ARG A 810 -23.81 12.76 21.75
C ARG A 810 -24.49 13.67 20.73
N LEU A 811 -25.01 13.09 19.65
CA LEU A 811 -25.64 13.83 18.57
C LEU A 811 -26.90 14.54 19.07
N GLU A 812 -27.02 15.85 18.80
CA GLU A 812 -28.16 16.69 19.20
C GLU A 812 -29.12 16.96 18.04
N ARG A 813 -28.63 16.99 16.81
CA ARG A 813 -29.43 17.22 15.60
C ARG A 813 -29.06 16.21 14.53
N LEU A 814 -30.08 15.57 13.98
CA LEU A 814 -29.95 14.64 12.86
C LEU A 814 -30.98 15.04 11.79
N SER A 815 -30.51 15.33 10.58
CA SER A 815 -31.38 15.48 9.42
C SER A 815 -31.23 14.28 8.48
N LEU A 816 -32.33 13.57 8.29
CA LEU A 816 -32.53 12.51 7.30
C LEU A 816 -33.57 12.95 6.25
N SER A 817 -33.71 14.26 6.07
CA SER A 817 -34.70 14.82 5.18
C SER A 817 -34.46 14.39 3.73
N GLY A 818 -35.47 13.82 3.07
CA GLY A 818 -35.33 13.35 1.68
C GLY A 818 -34.45 12.11 1.51
N CYS A 819 -34.34 11.24 2.52
CA CYS A 819 -33.50 10.03 2.48
C CYS A 819 -34.22 8.73 2.05
N MET A 820 -35.50 8.83 1.65
CA MET A 820 -36.39 7.71 1.30
C MET A 820 -36.63 6.76 2.48
N VAL A 821 -36.81 7.32 3.68
CA VAL A 821 -37.13 6.55 4.89
C VAL A 821 -38.60 6.14 4.87
N THR A 822 -38.89 4.88 5.19
CA THR A 822 -40.24 4.35 5.34
C THR A 822 -40.56 4.01 6.80
N LYS A 823 -41.73 3.39 7.05
CA LYS A 823 -42.07 2.91 8.39
C LYS A 823 -41.03 1.96 8.99
N GLU A 824 -40.31 1.19 8.16
CA GLU A 824 -39.28 0.26 8.63
C GLU A 824 -38.07 1.02 9.20
N GLY A 825 -37.58 2.02 8.47
CA GLY A 825 -36.52 2.91 8.95
C GLY A 825 -36.95 3.72 10.18
N CYS A 826 -38.22 4.15 10.27
CA CYS A 826 -38.77 4.73 11.49
C CYS A 826 -38.69 3.75 12.68
N GLY A 827 -39.02 2.48 12.47
CA GLY A 827 -38.91 1.45 13.50
C GLY A 827 -37.47 1.26 14.01
N HIS A 828 -36.48 1.28 13.11
CA HIS A 828 -35.06 1.25 13.48
C HIS A 828 -34.63 2.48 14.30
N LEU A 829 -35.06 3.68 13.89
CA LEU A 829 -34.79 4.92 14.65
C LEU A 829 -35.42 4.85 16.04
N VAL A 830 -36.67 4.39 16.13
CA VAL A 830 -37.41 4.23 17.39
C VAL A 830 -36.69 3.27 18.33
N SER A 831 -36.22 2.13 17.82
CA SER A 831 -35.39 1.17 18.58
C SER A 831 -34.10 1.83 19.09
N ALA A 832 -33.38 2.54 18.23
CA ALA A 832 -32.11 3.17 18.60
C ALA A 832 -32.28 4.25 19.68
N LEU A 833 -33.31 5.10 19.54
CA LEU A 833 -33.64 6.16 20.49
C LEU A 833 -34.13 5.63 21.85
N ARG A 834 -34.68 4.41 21.90
CA ARG A 834 -35.05 3.72 23.16
C ARG A 834 -33.86 3.08 23.85
N SER A 835 -32.97 2.45 23.07
CA SER A 835 -31.78 1.75 23.57
C SER A 835 -30.75 2.70 24.20
N ASN A 836 -30.63 3.89 23.63
CA ASN A 836 -29.87 4.99 24.20
C ASN A 836 -30.80 6.21 24.17
N PRO A 837 -31.33 6.71 25.31
CA PRO A 837 -32.08 7.96 25.34
C PRO A 837 -31.14 9.08 24.91
N THR A 838 -31.09 9.28 23.59
CA THR A 838 -30.05 10.07 22.93
C THR A 838 -30.07 11.51 23.41
N HIS A 839 -28.94 12.20 23.33
CA HIS A 839 -28.90 13.66 23.43
C HIS A 839 -29.65 14.38 22.29
N LEU A 840 -30.37 13.65 21.43
CA LEU A 840 -31.00 14.15 20.23
C LEU A 840 -32.17 15.06 20.61
N LYS A 841 -32.08 16.32 20.18
CA LYS A 841 -33.07 17.38 20.37
C LYS A 841 -33.84 17.68 19.10
N VAL A 842 -33.27 17.37 17.94
CA VAL A 842 -33.93 17.58 16.65
C VAL A 842 -33.72 16.37 15.75
N LEU A 843 -34.82 15.78 15.29
CA LEU A 843 -34.83 14.77 14.23
C LEU A 843 -35.68 15.30 13.08
N ASP A 844 -35.05 15.50 11.93
CA ASP A 844 -35.72 15.94 10.70
C ASP A 844 -35.86 14.77 9.72
N LEU A 845 -37.11 14.37 9.49
CA LEU A 845 -37.56 13.33 8.58
C LEU A 845 -38.47 13.90 7.47
N SER A 846 -38.46 15.22 7.25
CA SER A 846 -39.22 15.83 6.15
C SER A 846 -38.87 15.21 4.78
N TYR A 847 -39.81 15.25 3.84
CA TYR A 847 -39.66 14.68 2.50
C TYR A 847 -39.31 13.17 2.48
N ASN A 848 -39.83 12.40 3.44
CA ASN A 848 -39.77 10.93 3.48
C ASN A 848 -41.17 10.32 3.50
N ASN A 849 -41.29 9.00 3.38
CA ASN A 849 -42.59 8.31 3.41
C ASN A 849 -42.74 7.39 4.63
N PRO A 850 -42.76 7.92 5.87
CA PRO A 850 -42.83 7.12 7.10
C PRO A 850 -44.15 6.34 7.24
N GLU A 851 -45.18 6.65 6.44
CA GLU A 851 -46.56 6.21 6.60
C GLU A 851 -47.16 6.63 7.97
N GLU A 852 -48.48 6.53 8.12
CA GLU A 852 -49.15 6.85 9.39
C GLU A 852 -48.63 5.98 10.55
N SER A 853 -48.36 4.70 10.28
CA SER A 853 -47.82 3.78 11.29
C SER A 853 -46.41 4.18 11.77
N GLY A 854 -45.52 4.66 10.89
CA GLY A 854 -44.19 5.09 11.30
C GLY A 854 -44.24 6.41 12.08
N ILE A 855 -45.13 7.34 11.70
CA ILE A 855 -45.37 8.57 12.45
C ILE A 855 -45.87 8.25 13.86
N ASN A 856 -46.80 7.31 14.01
CA ASN A 856 -47.31 6.90 15.31
C ASN A 856 -46.17 6.32 16.19
N GLN A 857 -45.31 5.47 15.65
CA GLN A 857 -44.14 4.94 16.39
C GLN A 857 -43.17 6.05 16.84
N LEU A 858 -42.96 7.08 16.02
CA LEU A 858 -42.10 8.22 16.36
C LEU A 858 -42.75 9.11 17.44
N GLN A 859 -44.07 9.31 17.38
CA GLN A 859 -44.82 10.07 18.38
C GLN A 859 -44.84 9.38 19.75
N GLU A 860 -44.86 8.05 19.80
CA GLU A 860 -44.78 7.30 21.08
C GLU A 860 -43.48 7.57 21.86
N ILE A 861 -42.40 7.97 21.18
CA ILE A 861 -41.12 8.33 21.80
C ILE A 861 -41.08 9.80 22.23
N LYS A 862 -42.04 10.63 21.78
CA LYS A 862 -42.18 12.06 22.13
C LYS A 862 -42.70 12.28 23.57
N ASN A 863 -42.19 11.49 24.52
CA ASN A 863 -42.40 11.67 25.95
C ASN A 863 -41.34 12.60 26.58
N ASP A 864 -40.28 12.93 25.84
CA ASP A 864 -39.30 13.96 26.20
C ASP A 864 -39.71 15.31 25.57
N PRO A 865 -40.01 16.35 26.37
CA PRO A 865 -40.42 17.66 25.86
C PRO A 865 -39.32 18.40 25.08
N GLU A 866 -38.05 17.97 25.13
CA GLU A 866 -36.95 18.60 24.40
C GLU A 866 -36.75 18.07 22.97
N LEU A 867 -37.31 16.90 22.61
CA LEU A 867 -37.17 16.32 21.27
C LEU A 867 -38.16 16.93 20.27
N LYS A 868 -37.62 17.66 19.28
CA LYS A 868 -38.35 18.24 18.15
C LYS A 868 -38.27 17.30 16.95
N LEU A 869 -39.41 16.68 16.64
CA LEU A 869 -39.59 15.88 15.43
C LEU A 869 -40.14 16.77 14.30
N ARG A 870 -39.49 16.77 13.14
CA ARG A 870 -40.00 17.34 11.89
C ARG A 870 -40.27 16.21 10.91
N TYR A 871 -41.47 16.16 10.36
CA TYR A 871 -41.89 15.17 9.37
C TYR A 871 -43.10 15.69 8.62
N ASP A 872 -43.35 15.12 7.45
CA ASP A 872 -44.52 15.39 6.62
C ASP A 872 -45.47 14.19 6.63
N HIS A 873 -46.69 14.33 6.09
CA HIS A 873 -47.66 13.23 6.00
C HIS A 873 -47.25 12.07 5.05
N GLY A 874 -46.07 12.16 4.45
CA GLY A 874 -45.55 11.17 3.50
C GLY A 874 -46.12 11.32 2.09
N SER A 875 -45.31 11.00 1.09
CA SER A 875 -45.74 10.90 -0.31
C SER A 875 -44.99 9.75 -0.97
N ILE A 876 -45.69 8.95 -1.77
CA ILE A 876 -45.10 7.85 -2.54
C ILE A 876 -44.04 8.39 -3.52
N GLU A 877 -44.23 9.62 -4.02
CA GLU A 877 -43.27 10.31 -4.90
C GLU A 877 -41.89 10.48 -4.22
N TRP A 878 -41.84 10.57 -2.89
CA TRP A 878 -40.61 10.75 -2.14
C TRP A 878 -39.74 9.49 -1.99
N ILE A 879 -40.23 8.33 -2.46
CA ILE A 879 -39.47 7.08 -2.55
C ILE A 879 -38.67 7.01 -3.87
N LYS A 880 -38.88 7.94 -4.80
CA LYS A 880 -38.08 8.02 -6.03
C LYS A 880 -36.62 8.40 -5.71
N PRO A 881 -35.63 7.80 -6.40
CA PRO A 881 -34.22 8.12 -6.19
C PRO A 881 -33.86 9.52 -6.71
N GLY A 882 -32.88 10.16 -6.07
CA GLY A 882 -32.32 11.45 -6.46
C GLY A 882 -33.33 12.60 -6.43
N PHE A 883 -33.07 13.68 -7.17
CA PHE A 883 -33.96 14.86 -7.14
C PHE A 883 -35.30 14.64 -7.83
N LYS A 884 -35.50 13.53 -8.56
CA LYS A 884 -36.80 13.17 -9.17
C LYS A 884 -37.92 13.07 -8.14
N LYS A 885 -37.59 12.83 -6.88
CA LYS A 885 -38.52 12.86 -5.74
C LYS A 885 -39.18 14.24 -5.51
N TYR A 886 -38.55 15.30 -6.00
CA TYR A 886 -39.03 16.68 -5.95
C TYR A 886 -39.57 17.16 -7.29
N ALA A 887 -39.83 16.25 -8.23
CA ALA A 887 -40.32 16.57 -9.56
C ALA A 887 -41.54 17.49 -9.48
N CYS A 888 -41.45 18.63 -10.15
CA CYS A 888 -42.53 19.60 -10.26
C CYS A 888 -43.01 19.69 -11.70
N ASP A 889 -44.31 19.55 -11.91
CA ASP A 889 -44.94 19.80 -13.20
C ASP A 889 -45.07 21.32 -13.43
N VAL A 890 -44.22 21.85 -14.30
CA VAL A 890 -44.23 23.27 -14.70
C VAL A 890 -44.87 23.42 -16.07
N THR A 891 -45.83 24.33 -16.19
CA THR A 891 -46.46 24.73 -17.44
C THR A 891 -46.27 26.22 -17.67
N LEU A 892 -46.14 26.61 -18.94
CA LEU A 892 -46.03 27.99 -19.36
C LEU A 892 -47.40 28.67 -19.34
N ASP A 893 -47.44 29.94 -18.93
CA ASP A 893 -48.68 30.72 -18.87
C ASP A 893 -49.03 31.24 -20.27
N PRO A 894 -50.15 30.80 -20.89
CA PRO A 894 -50.58 31.24 -22.21
C PRO A 894 -50.79 32.75 -22.33
N ASN A 895 -51.09 33.43 -21.22
CA ASN A 895 -51.31 34.88 -21.21
C ASN A 895 -50.00 35.67 -21.36
N THR A 896 -48.85 35.00 -21.16
CA THR A 896 -47.52 35.60 -21.19
C THR A 896 -46.74 35.29 -22.47
N VAL A 897 -47.40 34.65 -23.43
CA VAL A 897 -46.79 34.21 -24.69
C VAL A 897 -46.81 35.34 -25.69
N SER A 898 -45.64 35.76 -26.16
CA SER A 898 -45.49 36.76 -27.20
C SER A 898 -45.91 36.23 -28.58
N LYS A 899 -46.26 37.13 -29.52
CA LYS A 899 -46.89 36.78 -30.81
C LYS A 899 -46.07 35.83 -31.68
N ASN A 900 -44.76 35.73 -31.47
CA ASN A 900 -43.87 34.89 -32.28
C ASN A 900 -43.58 33.53 -31.62
N LEU A 901 -44.19 33.22 -30.46
CA LEU A 901 -44.02 31.96 -29.74
C LEU A 901 -45.28 31.10 -29.83
N LEU A 902 -45.09 29.80 -29.98
CA LEU A 902 -46.16 28.78 -30.01
C LEU A 902 -46.01 27.84 -28.83
N LEU A 903 -47.08 27.70 -28.04
CA LEU A 903 -47.19 26.68 -27.00
C LEU A 903 -47.69 25.36 -27.58
N SER A 904 -47.11 24.26 -27.13
CA SER A 904 -47.49 22.89 -27.48
C SER A 904 -47.30 21.94 -26.29
N GLU A 905 -47.67 20.66 -26.44
CA GLU A 905 -47.51 19.62 -25.42
C GLU A 905 -48.16 19.98 -24.07
N GLY A 906 -49.40 20.51 -24.12
CA GLY A 906 -50.14 20.91 -22.91
C GLY A 906 -49.50 22.10 -22.18
N ASN A 907 -48.99 23.08 -22.93
CA ASN A 907 -48.26 24.25 -22.43
C ASN A 907 -46.92 23.94 -21.77
N ARG A 908 -46.32 22.77 -22.03
CA ARG A 908 -44.99 22.42 -21.53
C ARG A 908 -43.87 22.77 -22.51
N ARG A 909 -44.19 22.90 -23.79
CA ARG A 909 -43.23 23.24 -24.84
C ARG A 909 -43.54 24.60 -25.43
N VAL A 910 -42.51 25.41 -25.59
CA VAL A 910 -42.55 26.67 -26.35
C VAL A 910 -41.54 26.62 -27.49
N SER A 911 -41.96 27.06 -28.67
CA SER A 911 -41.15 27.09 -29.88
C SER A 911 -41.39 28.36 -30.67
N TRP A 912 -40.38 28.81 -31.40
CA TRP A 912 -40.54 29.95 -32.29
C TRP A 912 -41.45 29.59 -33.48
N ALA A 913 -42.44 30.43 -33.78
CA ALA A 913 -43.33 30.25 -34.93
C ALA A 913 -42.53 30.40 -36.24
N VAL A 914 -42.42 29.32 -37.01
CA VAL A 914 -41.78 29.36 -38.33
C VAL A 914 -42.82 29.70 -39.38
N GLU A 915 -43.10 30.99 -39.59
CA GLU A 915 -43.80 31.47 -40.79
C GLU A 915 -43.11 32.68 -41.44
N GLN A 916 -43.10 32.65 -42.78
CA GLN A 916 -42.38 33.54 -43.68
C GLN A 916 -42.70 35.03 -43.43
N GLN A 917 -41.78 35.78 -42.82
CA GLN A 917 -41.79 37.25 -42.95
C GLN A 917 -40.40 37.80 -43.28
N THR A 918 -40.30 38.24 -44.53
CA THR A 918 -39.29 39.13 -45.08
C THR A 918 -39.35 40.50 -44.39
N LYS A 919 -38.43 40.79 -43.45
CA LYS A 919 -37.60 42.01 -43.41
C LYS A 919 -36.70 42.04 -42.17
N ALA A 920 -35.51 42.57 -42.38
CA ALA A 920 -34.41 42.70 -41.43
C ALA A 920 -34.68 43.73 -40.32
N GLU A 921 -35.54 43.39 -39.36
CA GLU A 921 -35.46 43.98 -38.02
C GLU A 921 -34.78 42.96 -37.10
N ARG A 922 -33.80 43.40 -36.29
CA ARG A 922 -33.12 42.56 -35.30
C ARG A 922 -34.18 41.96 -34.37
N GLN A 923 -34.56 40.69 -34.62
CA GLN A 923 -35.52 39.98 -33.79
C GLN A 923 -34.96 39.90 -32.36
N ARG A 924 -35.64 40.56 -31.43
CA ARG A 924 -35.26 40.55 -30.01
C ARG A 924 -35.72 39.22 -29.38
N PRO A 925 -34.99 38.70 -28.38
CA PRO A 925 -35.41 37.49 -27.69
C PRO A 925 -36.76 37.71 -26.99
N GLU A 926 -37.66 36.72 -27.04
CA GLU A 926 -38.98 36.79 -26.40
C GLU A 926 -39.00 35.93 -25.13
N VAL A 927 -39.72 36.41 -24.11
CA VAL A 927 -39.83 35.78 -22.79
C VAL A 927 -41.23 35.16 -22.62
N CYS A 928 -41.31 34.02 -21.96
CA CYS A 928 -42.55 33.40 -21.51
C CYS A 928 -42.39 33.00 -20.03
N LEU A 929 -43.40 33.25 -19.20
CA LEU A 929 -43.38 32.93 -17.77
C LEU A 929 -44.04 31.57 -17.51
N SER A 930 -43.65 30.90 -16.43
CA SER A 930 -44.40 29.75 -15.93
C SER A 930 -45.65 30.18 -15.15
N GLN A 931 -46.67 29.33 -15.17
CA GLN A 931 -47.88 29.53 -14.38
C GLN A 931 -47.66 29.26 -12.89
N GLN A 932 -46.78 28.31 -12.56
CA GLN A 932 -46.45 27.92 -11.20
C GLN A 932 -45.26 28.71 -10.64
N SER A 933 -45.30 29.00 -9.34
CA SER A 933 -44.16 29.50 -8.56
C SER A 933 -43.60 28.38 -7.69
N LEU A 934 -42.27 28.24 -7.64
CA LEU A 934 -41.55 27.28 -6.81
C LEU A 934 -41.46 27.80 -5.37
N LYS A 935 -42.12 27.10 -4.43
CA LYS A 935 -42.29 27.56 -3.04
C LYS A 935 -41.45 26.78 -2.01
N GLU A 936 -41.11 25.53 -2.29
CA GLU A 936 -40.43 24.61 -1.36
C GLU A 936 -39.25 23.91 -2.08
N ARG A 937 -38.98 22.64 -1.77
CA ARG A 937 -38.05 21.82 -2.55
C ARG A 937 -38.65 21.42 -3.88
N CYS A 938 -38.00 21.82 -4.96
CA CYS A 938 -38.50 21.61 -6.31
C CYS A 938 -37.37 21.15 -7.23
N TYR A 939 -37.66 20.22 -8.11
CA TYR A 939 -36.79 19.78 -9.20
C TYR A 939 -37.54 19.81 -10.52
N LEU A 940 -36.93 20.42 -11.53
CA LEU A 940 -37.46 20.47 -12.89
C LEU A 940 -36.38 20.13 -13.91
N GLU A 941 -36.80 19.49 -15.00
CA GLU A 941 -35.94 19.18 -16.14
C GLU A 941 -36.44 19.93 -17.37
N VAL A 942 -35.50 20.46 -18.14
CA VAL A 942 -35.76 21.28 -19.32
C VAL A 942 -34.93 20.77 -20.49
N ASP A 943 -35.61 20.40 -21.57
CA ASP A 943 -34.99 20.13 -22.87
C ASP A 943 -34.80 21.44 -23.64
N LEU A 944 -33.55 21.76 -23.96
CA LEU A 944 -33.06 22.97 -24.62
C LEU A 944 -32.62 22.63 -26.05
N LEU A 945 -33.15 23.37 -27.04
CA LEU A 945 -32.79 23.27 -28.46
C LEU A 945 -32.39 24.65 -28.98
N GLU A 946 -31.17 24.78 -29.49
CA GLU A 946 -30.55 26.03 -29.99
C GLU A 946 -30.33 27.10 -28.88
N SER A 947 -30.02 28.34 -29.25
CA SER A 947 -29.76 29.43 -28.30
C SER A 947 -31.02 29.81 -27.50
N CYS A 948 -30.98 29.61 -26.19
CA CYS A 948 -32.10 29.86 -25.28
C CYS A 948 -31.63 30.05 -23.83
N SER A 949 -32.45 30.70 -23.00
CA SER A 949 -32.18 30.90 -21.58
C SER A 949 -33.31 30.41 -20.69
N VAL A 950 -32.94 29.79 -19.56
CA VAL A 950 -33.83 29.47 -18.44
C VAL A 950 -33.52 30.46 -17.31
N ILE A 951 -34.57 31.10 -16.80
CA ILE A 951 -34.49 32.20 -15.83
C ILE A 951 -35.31 31.81 -14.60
N LEU A 952 -34.76 32.08 -13.42
CA LEU A 952 -35.51 32.06 -12.17
C LEU A 952 -35.42 33.46 -11.56
N ALA A 953 -36.56 34.06 -11.22
CA ALA A 953 -36.56 35.32 -10.48
C ALA A 953 -37.67 35.33 -9.43
N TYR A 954 -37.60 36.28 -8.49
CA TYR A 954 -38.68 36.44 -7.53
C TYR A 954 -40.00 36.77 -8.22
N ARG A 955 -41.08 36.13 -7.78
CA ARG A 955 -42.43 36.38 -8.29
C ARG A 955 -42.80 37.86 -8.20
N SER A 956 -42.50 38.51 -7.07
CA SER A 956 -42.73 39.94 -6.87
C SER A 956 -41.96 40.85 -7.85
N VAL A 957 -40.86 40.38 -8.44
CA VAL A 957 -40.10 41.09 -9.48
C VAL A 957 -40.75 40.89 -10.84
N MET A 958 -41.15 39.65 -11.14
CA MET A 958 -41.88 39.29 -12.37
C MET A 958 -43.19 40.07 -12.50
N GLU A 959 -43.96 40.19 -11.41
CA GLU A 959 -45.23 40.93 -11.35
C GLU A 959 -45.04 42.46 -11.49
N LYS A 960 -43.89 43.01 -11.10
CA LYS A 960 -43.61 44.46 -11.14
C LYS A 960 -43.04 44.94 -12.47
N ARG A 961 -42.13 44.18 -13.08
CA ARG A 961 -41.37 44.58 -14.27
C ARG A 961 -42.04 44.14 -15.58
N GLY A 962 -42.92 43.14 -15.53
CA GLY A 962 -43.58 42.58 -16.71
C GLY A 962 -42.63 41.79 -17.63
N GLU A 963 -43.21 41.11 -18.61
CA GLU A 963 -42.51 40.12 -19.48
C GLU A 963 -41.37 40.69 -20.34
N ARG A 964 -41.35 42.01 -20.60
CA ARG A 964 -40.41 42.65 -21.53
C ARG A 964 -39.20 43.31 -20.86
N GLU A 965 -39.12 43.30 -19.53
CA GLU A 965 -38.09 43.99 -18.74
C GLU A 965 -37.33 43.05 -17.78
N LEU A 966 -37.17 41.77 -18.14
CA LEU A 966 -36.26 40.90 -17.40
C LEU A 966 -34.81 41.33 -17.64
N VAL A 967 -34.17 41.80 -16.58
CA VAL A 967 -32.78 42.26 -16.56
C VAL A 967 -31.97 41.30 -15.70
N ILE A 968 -30.73 41.06 -16.10
CA ILE A 968 -29.79 40.29 -15.29
C ILE A 968 -29.33 41.15 -14.12
N ASP A 969 -29.74 40.76 -12.92
CA ASP A 969 -29.49 41.47 -11.67
C ASP A 969 -29.34 40.48 -10.50
N ASP A 970 -29.21 41.01 -9.29
CA ASP A 970 -29.09 40.22 -8.07
C ASP A 970 -30.44 39.60 -7.62
N GLU A 971 -31.51 39.77 -8.40
CA GLU A 971 -32.85 39.20 -8.15
C GLU A 971 -33.21 38.09 -9.14
N SER A 972 -32.28 37.72 -10.03
CA SER A 972 -32.49 36.72 -11.08
C SER A 972 -31.28 35.79 -11.30
N TRP A 973 -31.57 34.51 -11.56
CA TRP A 973 -30.57 33.48 -11.87
C TRP A 973 -30.81 32.95 -13.28
N TRP A 974 -29.77 33.03 -14.09
CA TRP A 974 -29.83 32.76 -15.52
C TRP A 974 -28.95 31.57 -15.88
N PHE A 975 -29.50 30.67 -16.68
CA PHE A 975 -28.75 29.68 -17.44
C PHE A 975 -28.99 29.95 -18.92
N THR A 976 -27.95 30.29 -19.67
CA THR A 976 -28.05 30.63 -21.10
C THR A 976 -27.19 29.68 -21.91
N VAL A 977 -27.76 29.09 -22.95
CA VAL A 977 -27.03 28.38 -23.99
C VAL A 977 -26.93 29.29 -25.19
N ASP A 978 -25.71 29.54 -25.66
CA ASP A 978 -25.44 30.35 -26.84
C ASP A 978 -24.30 29.74 -27.66
N ASP A 979 -24.53 29.52 -28.96
CA ASP A 979 -23.57 28.87 -29.89
C ASP A 979 -22.93 27.57 -29.33
N GLY A 980 -23.74 26.74 -28.67
CA GLY A 980 -23.29 25.48 -28.09
C GLY A 980 -22.43 25.61 -26.83
N ARG A 981 -22.37 26.80 -26.21
CA ARG A 981 -21.72 27.08 -24.92
C ARG A 981 -22.74 27.43 -23.85
N GLY A 982 -22.56 26.88 -22.65
CA GLY A 982 -23.41 27.14 -21.49
C GLY A 982 -22.82 28.18 -20.56
N TYR A 983 -23.63 29.17 -20.19
CA TYR A 983 -23.29 30.23 -19.25
C TYR A 983 -24.26 30.23 -18.09
N VAL A 984 -23.73 30.35 -16.88
CA VAL A 984 -24.53 30.63 -15.67
C VAL A 984 -24.25 32.07 -15.26
N GLN A 985 -25.30 32.86 -15.04
CA GLN A 985 -25.17 34.26 -14.67
C GLN A 985 -26.11 34.63 -13.51
N HIS A 986 -25.59 35.38 -12.55
CA HIS A 986 -26.35 35.98 -11.46
C HIS A 986 -25.69 37.33 -11.11
N GLY A 987 -26.47 38.42 -11.15
CA GLY A 987 -25.93 39.77 -11.06
C GLY A 987 -24.81 40.03 -12.07
N LYS A 988 -23.68 40.55 -11.59
CA LYS A 988 -22.48 40.82 -12.40
C LYS A 988 -21.61 39.59 -12.67
N ASN A 989 -21.90 38.47 -12.03
CA ASN A 989 -21.07 37.27 -12.12
C ASN A 989 -21.56 36.36 -13.25
N LYS A 990 -20.83 36.39 -14.37
CA LYS A 990 -21.04 35.46 -15.50
C LYS A 990 -19.92 34.42 -15.51
N VAL A 991 -20.28 33.14 -15.47
CA VAL A 991 -19.34 32.01 -15.49
C VAL A 991 -19.70 31.08 -16.65
N GLU A 992 -18.72 30.81 -17.51
CA GLU A 992 -18.83 29.75 -18.52
C GLU A 992 -18.63 28.40 -17.84
N VAL A 993 -19.60 27.50 -17.97
CA VAL A 993 -19.62 26.22 -17.24
C VAL A 993 -19.08 25.04 -18.06
N GLU A 994 -18.86 25.18 -19.38
CA GLU A 994 -18.27 24.13 -20.22
C GLU A 994 -17.40 24.69 -21.37
N SER A 995 -16.39 23.92 -21.79
CA SER A 995 -15.55 24.21 -22.96
C SER A 995 -15.78 23.13 -24.04
N HIS A 996 -16.52 23.51 -25.09
CA HIS A 996 -16.78 22.80 -26.37
C HIS A 996 -17.95 21.79 -26.39
N ASN A 997 -18.99 22.15 -27.15
CA ASN A 997 -20.14 21.35 -27.58
C ASN A 997 -21.03 20.79 -26.45
N TRP A 998 -22.04 21.58 -26.07
CA TRP A 998 -23.19 21.14 -25.26
C TRP A 998 -23.97 20.00 -25.97
N ARG A 999 -23.50 18.76 -25.81
CA ARG A 999 -24.07 17.56 -26.47
C ARG A 999 -25.35 17.06 -25.79
N SER A 1000 -25.55 17.36 -24.50
CA SER A 1000 -26.77 16.97 -23.79
C SER A 1000 -27.79 18.08 -23.86
N ARG A 1001 -28.98 17.83 -24.41
CA ARG A 1001 -30.04 18.84 -24.53
C ARG A 1001 -30.78 19.10 -23.21
N ARG A 1002 -30.44 18.42 -22.10
CA ARG A 1002 -31.20 18.49 -20.84
C ARG A 1002 -30.49 19.25 -19.72
N LEU A 1003 -31.20 20.23 -19.17
CA LEU A 1003 -30.84 20.98 -17.97
C LEU A 1003 -31.75 20.55 -16.82
N GLY A 1004 -31.17 20.19 -15.68
CA GLY A 1004 -31.87 19.96 -14.42
C GLY A 1004 -31.69 21.18 -13.50
N VAL A 1005 -32.75 21.57 -12.80
CA VAL A 1005 -32.73 22.68 -11.85
C VAL A 1005 -33.30 22.19 -10.53
N TYR A 1006 -32.51 22.29 -9.47
CA TYR A 1006 -32.91 21.96 -8.10
C TYR A 1006 -32.94 23.21 -7.22
N LEU A 1007 -34.07 23.45 -6.57
CA LEU A 1007 -34.26 24.51 -5.59
C LEU A 1007 -34.57 23.89 -4.23
N ASP A 1008 -33.87 24.34 -3.20
CA ASP A 1008 -34.21 24.16 -1.80
C ASP A 1008 -34.31 25.55 -1.16
N ARG A 1009 -35.53 26.07 -1.09
CA ARG A 1009 -35.76 27.43 -0.63
C ARG A 1009 -35.41 27.61 0.85
N GLU A 1010 -35.71 26.61 1.70
CA GLU A 1010 -35.43 26.67 3.14
C GLU A 1010 -33.93 26.59 3.43
N ALA A 1011 -33.20 25.73 2.70
CA ALA A 1011 -31.75 25.65 2.82
C ALA A 1011 -31.02 26.80 2.11
N GLY A 1012 -31.73 27.60 1.30
CA GLY A 1012 -31.14 28.67 0.52
C GLY A 1012 -30.25 28.17 -0.62
N VAL A 1013 -30.57 27.02 -1.22
CA VAL A 1013 -29.74 26.38 -2.26
C VAL A 1013 -30.47 26.39 -3.60
N LEU A 1014 -29.81 26.87 -4.65
CA LEU A 1014 -30.25 26.74 -6.05
C LEU A 1014 -29.12 26.13 -6.87
N SER A 1015 -29.36 25.02 -7.56
CA SER A 1015 -28.35 24.30 -8.32
C SER A 1015 -28.80 23.96 -9.73
N PHE A 1016 -27.90 24.18 -10.69
CA PHE A 1016 -28.04 23.82 -12.09
C PHE A 1016 -27.24 22.55 -12.38
N TYR A 1017 -27.85 21.59 -13.07
CA TYR A 1017 -27.28 20.30 -13.40
C TYR A 1017 -27.38 20.03 -14.90
N ARG A 1018 -26.39 19.36 -15.46
CA ARG A 1018 -26.52 18.70 -16.76
C ARG A 1018 -27.07 17.30 -16.53
N VAL A 1019 -28.15 16.95 -17.23
CA VAL A 1019 -28.76 15.62 -17.15
C VAL A 1019 -28.24 14.78 -18.30
N SER A 1020 -27.72 13.58 -18.05
CA SER A 1020 -27.28 12.66 -19.11
C SER A 1020 -27.62 11.21 -18.82
N SER A 1021 -28.54 10.64 -19.61
CA SER A 1021 -29.05 9.25 -19.55
C SER A 1021 -29.66 8.83 -18.21
N ASP A 1022 -28.95 8.99 -17.09
CA ASP A 1022 -29.42 8.85 -15.69
C ASP A 1022 -28.51 9.55 -14.64
N SER A 1023 -27.49 10.32 -15.06
CA SER A 1023 -26.57 11.03 -14.15
C SER A 1023 -26.77 12.54 -14.18
N LEU A 1024 -26.56 13.18 -13.02
CA LEU A 1024 -26.61 14.63 -12.84
C LEU A 1024 -25.20 15.15 -12.60
N THR A 1025 -24.71 15.99 -13.52
CA THR A 1025 -23.43 16.70 -13.33
C THR A 1025 -23.72 18.11 -12.85
N CYS A 1026 -23.33 18.45 -11.62
CA CYS A 1026 -23.54 19.80 -11.09
C CYS A 1026 -22.71 20.81 -11.89
N LEU A 1027 -23.38 21.83 -12.44
CA LEU A 1027 -22.76 22.92 -13.19
C LEU A 1027 -22.42 24.08 -12.26
N ARG A 1028 -23.40 24.50 -11.45
CA ARG A 1028 -23.25 25.59 -10.51
C ARG A 1028 -24.28 25.50 -9.39
N THR A 1029 -23.86 25.83 -8.18
CA THR A 1029 -24.73 26.02 -7.02
C THR A 1029 -24.61 27.46 -6.52
N PHE A 1030 -25.75 28.06 -6.20
CA PHE A 1030 -25.91 29.33 -5.50
C PHE A 1030 -26.41 29.05 -4.09
N THR A 1031 -25.83 29.74 -3.12
CA THR A 1031 -26.22 29.63 -1.70
C THR A 1031 -26.61 31.01 -1.19
N GLU A 1032 -27.91 31.30 -1.15
CA GLU A 1032 -28.46 32.61 -0.79
C GLU A 1032 -29.81 32.47 -0.08
N THR A 1033 -30.15 33.46 0.76
CA THR A 1033 -31.45 33.48 1.42
C THR A 1033 -32.52 34.01 0.47
N PHE A 1034 -33.38 33.13 -0.04
CA PHE A 1034 -34.45 33.50 -0.94
C PHE A 1034 -35.59 34.23 -0.21
N ARG A 1035 -35.82 35.49 -0.58
CA ARG A 1035 -36.81 36.37 0.09
C ARG A 1035 -38.26 35.99 -0.24
N ASP A 1036 -38.49 35.43 -1.42
CA ASP A 1036 -39.82 35.14 -1.96
C ASP A 1036 -39.78 33.82 -2.78
N ALA A 1037 -40.93 33.37 -3.28
CA ALA A 1037 -41.02 32.25 -4.21
C ALA A 1037 -40.37 32.61 -5.56
N LEU A 1038 -39.69 31.64 -6.17
CA LEU A 1038 -39.07 31.80 -7.48
C LEU A 1038 -40.04 31.37 -8.58
N GLN A 1039 -40.18 32.20 -9.61
CA GLN A 1039 -40.97 31.89 -10.79
C GLN A 1039 -40.03 31.60 -11.96
N PRO A 1040 -40.09 30.38 -12.53
CA PRO A 1040 -39.42 30.05 -13.77
C PRO A 1040 -39.91 30.91 -14.94
N ALA A 1041 -38.98 31.30 -15.81
CA ALA A 1041 -39.26 31.93 -17.07
C ALA A 1041 -38.26 31.42 -18.11
N VAL A 1042 -38.65 31.50 -19.38
CA VAL A 1042 -37.83 31.06 -20.51
C VAL A 1042 -37.68 32.20 -21.49
N GLN A 1043 -36.48 32.36 -22.05
CA GLN A 1043 -36.19 33.32 -23.10
C GLN A 1043 -35.72 32.59 -24.35
N LEU A 1044 -36.36 32.85 -25.48
CA LEU A 1044 -36.09 32.19 -26.76
C LEU A 1044 -35.55 33.18 -27.79
N HIS A 1045 -34.60 32.69 -28.59
CA HIS A 1045 -34.10 33.33 -29.80
C HIS A 1045 -34.81 32.74 -31.02
N PRO A 1046 -34.71 33.40 -32.19
CA PRO A 1046 -35.27 32.85 -33.43
C PRO A 1046 -34.76 31.43 -33.68
N HIS A 1047 -35.67 30.53 -34.08
CA HIS A 1047 -35.42 29.11 -34.35
C HIS A 1047 -35.11 28.21 -33.11
N SER A 1048 -35.25 28.71 -31.88
CA SER A 1048 -35.07 27.87 -30.68
C SER A 1048 -36.38 27.30 -30.12
N SER A 1049 -36.26 26.27 -29.29
CA SER A 1049 -37.39 25.71 -28.54
C SER A 1049 -36.96 25.19 -27.17
N ILE A 1050 -37.86 25.31 -26.20
CA ILE A 1050 -37.69 24.82 -24.83
C ILE A 1050 -38.87 23.93 -24.47
N THR A 1051 -38.60 22.80 -23.82
CA THR A 1051 -39.63 21.88 -23.31
C THR A 1051 -39.40 21.54 -21.85
N PHE A 1052 -40.39 21.81 -20.98
CA PHE A 1052 -40.40 21.32 -19.60
C PHE A 1052 -40.77 19.84 -19.60
N ILE A 1053 -39.86 19.01 -19.11
CA ILE A 1053 -40.01 17.57 -19.06
C ILE A 1053 -40.51 17.20 -17.66
N SER A 1054 -41.51 16.34 -17.59
CA SER A 1054 -41.83 15.66 -16.32
C SER A 1054 -40.74 14.62 -16.05
N PRO A 1055 -39.94 14.75 -14.97
CA PRO A 1055 -38.96 13.74 -14.61
C PRO A 1055 -39.71 12.45 -14.26
N VAL A 1056 -39.56 11.40 -15.07
CA VAL A 1056 -40.12 10.06 -14.80
C VAL A 1056 -39.21 9.28 -13.86
#